data_AF-A0A924GH57-F1
#
_entry.id   AF-A0A924GH57-F1
#
_cell.length_a   1.000
_cell.length_b   1.000
_cell.length_c   1.000
_cell.angle_alpha   90.00
_cell.angle_beta   90.00
_cell.angle_gamma   90.00
#
_symmetry.space_group_name_H-M   'P 1'
#
loop_
_entity.id
_entity.type
_entity.pdbx_description
1 polymer ?
#
loop_
_entity_poly.entity_id
_entity_poly.type
_entity_poly.pdbx_seq_one_letter_code
_entity_poly.pdbx_strand_id
1 'polypeptide(L)'
;MKLHYHDALPISARRQDIAEAITNHQVVVVAGETGSGKTTQLPKIAFGLGRTRIAHTQPRRIAARAVAQRIADECEVSLGAEVGYAVRFDDKTSSSTAIKLMTDGLLLAEINRDRNLSRYDTIIIDEAHERSLAIDFLLGYLKTLLPRRPDLKVIITSATIDVDRFAAMFDAPVIEVSGRTFPVEVRYRPLAERDDGDYLSAIDDAVRELPNQGDILVFLSGEREIRDATEYLNGRKYRLTEVLPLYGRLSTHDQQKIFSNHSGRRIVLATNVAETSLTVPGIRYVIDPGLARISRFSQRLKVQRLPIEAISQASANQRAGRCGRVADGICIRLYAEDDFDSRPEFTDPEILRTNLASVLLQMASLDLGDIRRFPFLDPPDSRAIADGTNLLRELGALRGNNLSKLGRTLSGLPVDPRLGRMLLAADRLGCLADVLVIVSAMSIQDPRERPLDHQQAADLSHKRFVQPDSDFLSFLTLWTYLREKREELSHSKFRKMCKGEYLHYVRIREWHDVHSQLRQTAKDLKMRPGHTGADPDLIHQAMLEGLLSHIGLKDTDGREYVGARNSKFMVFPGSGLAKKPPRWIMAGELVETTRLWARTNAKIQPEWIEKAAAHLVKRSYNEPHWSTRRSAVMAKEKVTLYGLPIVVDRLVTYSAIDPVVARDLFIRHALVQGEWKTNHRFFAHNRALLEEVDEIEDRVRRRDIRVDDETLYAFYDARLGTEAVSGRHFDTWWKQARRDNPELLTFTSEDLLRADAPGGIDSEFPHEWHSETAAYPLTYAFEPGTVHDGVTVDVPLTDLTTIDAADFAWSVPGHREELIAGLIRSLPKNLRRNFVPAPEFARKLLDRMDAVAGDVSAELATQMRMLNGTLVKPSDFDWTSLPDHLRIRFRILDGDKELATGKDLDALREQLTPQLRKGLRQVAKKRERSGMTSWDVGTIDKSIAVGQATGYPALVDEGAAVALRMLDSLVEQKVAMIRGQARLLVLTSPTPVVNIAKNLDLKSKLTLSTGPYADGASLIDDCYLAALDELVVRHGGPVWDEASFAGLREKVRQEAYGVTEATVQSAIKTLKALGEVTLDRSEAGEDVRVQLSWLIYRGFIRDAGVANMRRIPLYLEAARRRLSMPTTADVLAVQDLEALFHERTAPLNDLERLEPRVQHARWALEELRLSFFAQGLKTAFPVSTKRVTTLVEGL
;
A
#
# COMPACT_ATOMS: atom_id res chain seq x y z
N MET A 1 33.36 -55.78 26.82
CA MET A 1 33.94 -55.19 25.60
C MET A 1 35.38 -55.64 25.38
N LYS A 2 35.73 -56.25 24.23
CA LYS A 2 37.12 -56.59 23.89
C LYS A 2 37.78 -55.40 23.18
N LEU A 3 38.98 -55.00 23.60
CA LEU A 3 39.70 -53.87 23.01
C LEU A 3 40.75 -54.37 22.01
N HIS A 4 40.37 -54.53 20.74
CA HIS A 4 41.29 -54.82 19.65
C HIS A 4 41.72 -53.53 18.95
N TYR A 5 43.03 -53.36 18.71
CA TYR A 5 43.60 -52.23 17.97
C TYR A 5 44.31 -52.78 16.73
N HIS A 6 43.94 -52.30 15.54
CA HIS A 6 44.55 -52.78 14.31
C HIS A 6 45.91 -52.12 14.07
N ASP A 7 46.99 -52.91 13.98
CA ASP A 7 48.35 -52.41 13.73
C ASP A 7 48.50 -51.68 12.39
N ALA A 8 47.61 -51.96 11.43
CA ALA A 8 47.57 -51.28 10.13
C ALA A 8 47.10 -49.81 10.22
N LEU A 9 46.39 -49.43 11.30
CA LEU A 9 45.89 -48.06 11.48
C LEU A 9 46.99 -47.18 12.09
N PRO A 10 47.30 -46.01 11.49
CA PRO A 10 48.34 -45.11 11.98
C PRO A 10 48.18 -44.70 13.45
N ILE A 11 46.95 -44.52 13.92
CA ILE A 11 46.70 -44.15 15.33
C ILE A 11 47.14 -45.21 16.34
N SER A 12 47.15 -46.50 15.95
CA SER A 12 47.54 -47.59 16.84
C SER A 12 49.00 -47.47 17.26
N ALA A 13 49.87 -46.96 16.38
CA ALA A 13 51.29 -46.74 16.67
C ALA A 13 51.53 -45.63 17.70
N ARG A 14 50.62 -44.65 17.80
CA ARG A 14 50.68 -43.53 18.76
C ARG A 14 49.76 -43.75 19.97
N ARG A 15 49.22 -44.96 20.16
CA ARG A 15 48.25 -45.27 21.22
C ARG A 15 48.77 -44.91 22.62
N GLN A 16 50.04 -45.22 22.90
CA GLN A 16 50.63 -45.00 24.21
C GLN A 16 50.77 -43.50 24.50
N ASP A 17 51.31 -42.73 23.55
CA ASP A 17 51.41 -41.27 23.63
C ASP A 17 50.04 -40.62 23.85
N ILE A 18 49.00 -41.07 23.13
CA ILE A 18 47.63 -40.57 23.29
C ILE A 18 47.09 -40.91 24.69
N ALA A 19 47.34 -42.12 25.17
CA ALA A 19 46.89 -42.55 26.49
C ALA A 19 47.56 -41.74 27.61
N GLU A 20 48.86 -41.49 27.51
CA GLU A 20 49.62 -40.63 28.42
C GLU A 20 49.12 -39.18 28.38
N ALA A 21 48.87 -38.63 27.18
CA ALA A 21 48.32 -37.29 27.01
C ALA A 21 46.95 -37.14 27.69
N ILE A 22 46.01 -38.08 27.46
CA ILE A 22 44.67 -38.08 28.07
C ILE A 22 44.76 -38.19 29.60
N THR A 23 45.74 -38.94 30.11
CA THR A 23 45.95 -39.09 31.55
C THR A 23 46.41 -37.78 32.17
N ASN A 24 47.45 -37.18 31.59
CA ASN A 24 48.16 -36.04 32.16
C ASN A 24 47.47 -34.69 31.90
N HIS A 25 46.66 -34.57 30.85
CA HIS A 25 46.04 -33.30 30.46
C HIS A 25 44.52 -33.42 30.49
N GLN A 26 43.84 -32.33 30.87
CA GLN A 26 42.37 -32.30 30.88
C GLN A 26 41.80 -32.26 29.45
N VAL A 27 42.50 -31.58 28.54
CA VAL A 27 42.16 -31.48 27.13
C VAL A 27 43.31 -31.99 26.29
N VAL A 28 43.01 -32.75 25.22
CA VAL A 28 44.01 -33.23 24.25
C VAL A 28 43.49 -32.97 22.84
N VAL A 29 44.35 -32.42 21.97
CA VAL A 29 44.05 -32.24 20.55
C VAL A 29 44.74 -33.36 19.77
N VAL A 30 44.00 -34.11 18.95
CA VAL A 30 44.53 -35.20 18.13
C VAL A 30 44.38 -34.82 16.65
N ALA A 31 45.51 -34.49 16.03
CA ALA A 31 45.59 -34.17 14.61
C ALA A 31 45.81 -35.44 13.79
N GLY A 32 45.21 -35.52 12.62
CA GLY A 32 45.59 -36.52 11.63
C GLY A 32 44.55 -36.66 10.54
N GLU A 33 44.93 -37.18 9.39
CA GLU A 33 44.03 -37.24 8.24
C GLU A 33 42.83 -38.19 8.45
N THR A 34 41.77 -37.98 7.67
CA THR A 34 40.65 -38.92 7.60
C THR A 34 41.12 -40.33 7.19
N GLY A 35 40.71 -41.36 7.93
CA GLY A 35 41.17 -42.74 7.70
C GLY A 35 42.34 -43.19 8.59
N SER A 36 42.96 -42.29 9.38
CA SER A 36 44.02 -42.66 10.33
C SER A 36 43.54 -43.48 11.54
N GLY A 37 42.22 -43.64 11.72
CA GLY A 37 41.60 -44.40 12.80
C GLY A 37 41.17 -43.58 14.02
N LYS A 38 41.36 -42.25 14.06
CA LYS A 38 40.97 -41.35 15.17
C LYS A 38 39.58 -41.65 15.73
N THR A 39 38.59 -41.54 14.87
CA THR A 39 37.17 -41.68 15.18
C THR A 39 36.81 -43.04 15.79
N THR A 40 37.44 -44.15 15.36
CA THR A 40 37.10 -45.48 15.88
C THR A 40 37.97 -45.93 17.05
N GLN A 41 39.23 -45.47 17.14
CA GLN A 41 40.17 -45.94 18.16
C GLN A 41 40.20 -45.06 19.42
N LEU A 42 40.03 -43.74 19.33
CA LEU A 42 40.05 -42.84 20.50
C LEU A 42 39.06 -43.21 21.62
N PRO A 43 37.77 -43.50 21.35
CA PRO A 43 36.84 -43.90 22.41
C PRO A 43 37.24 -45.24 23.07
N LYS A 44 37.87 -46.16 22.33
CA LYS A 44 38.41 -47.41 22.89
C LYS A 44 39.62 -47.17 23.78
N ILE A 45 40.50 -46.25 23.40
CA ILE A 45 41.66 -45.84 24.22
C ILE A 45 41.17 -45.21 25.53
N ALA A 46 40.23 -44.26 25.46
CA ALA A 46 39.63 -43.64 26.63
C ALA A 46 38.96 -44.69 27.54
N PHE A 47 38.22 -45.63 26.96
CA PHE A 47 37.62 -46.73 27.72
C PHE A 47 38.66 -47.63 28.40
N GLY A 48 39.75 -47.94 27.70
CA GLY A 48 40.89 -48.68 28.25
C GLY A 48 41.58 -47.98 29.42
N LEU A 49 41.44 -46.65 29.55
CA LEU A 49 41.91 -45.86 30.70
C LEU A 49 40.90 -45.81 31.86
N GLY A 50 39.84 -46.63 31.83
CA GLY A 50 38.82 -46.70 32.87
C GLY A 50 37.70 -45.66 32.75
N ARG A 51 37.64 -44.92 31.63
CA ARG A 51 36.51 -44.01 31.33
C ARG A 51 35.31 -44.81 30.87
N THR A 52 34.14 -44.60 31.47
CA THR A 52 32.96 -45.45 31.19
C THR A 52 31.74 -44.63 30.81
N ARG A 53 31.85 -43.30 30.74
CA ARG A 53 30.76 -42.40 30.36
C ARG A 53 31.24 -41.43 29.29
N ILE A 54 31.48 -41.96 28.09
CA ILE A 54 32.10 -41.27 26.97
C ILE A 54 31.03 -40.77 26.01
N ALA A 55 30.90 -39.46 25.84
CA ALA A 55 30.16 -38.86 24.75
C ALA A 55 31.10 -38.63 23.56
N HIS A 56 30.74 -39.12 22.39
CA HIS A 56 31.53 -38.93 21.17
C HIS A 56 30.67 -38.25 20.11
N THR A 57 30.93 -36.98 19.87
CA THR A 57 30.11 -36.17 18.96
C THR A 57 30.58 -36.29 17.51
N GLN A 58 29.62 -36.20 16.59
CA GLN A 58 29.81 -36.27 15.15
C GLN A 58 28.94 -35.20 14.49
N PRO A 59 29.41 -34.51 13.44
CA PRO A 59 28.64 -33.48 12.75
C PRO A 59 27.40 -34.03 12.04
N ARG A 60 27.43 -35.31 11.61
CA ARG A 60 26.38 -35.90 10.78
C ARG A 60 25.76 -37.14 11.41
N ARG A 61 24.43 -37.27 11.30
CA ARG A 61 23.67 -38.44 11.81
C ARG A 61 24.17 -39.77 11.22
N ILE A 62 24.50 -39.79 9.93
CA ILE A 62 24.98 -41.00 9.25
C ILE A 62 26.34 -41.42 9.80
N ALA A 63 27.25 -40.46 10.05
CA ALA A 63 28.56 -40.73 10.64
C ALA A 63 28.42 -41.31 12.05
N ALA A 64 27.62 -40.69 12.92
CA ALA A 64 27.35 -41.21 14.27
C ALA A 64 26.87 -42.67 14.26
N ARG A 65 25.97 -43.04 13.33
CA ARG A 65 25.46 -44.41 13.23
C ARG A 65 26.50 -45.38 12.70
N ALA A 66 27.19 -45.01 11.62
CA ALA A 66 28.18 -45.86 10.97
C ALA A 66 29.39 -46.11 11.89
N VAL A 67 29.87 -45.08 12.58
CA VAL A 67 30.98 -45.19 13.53
C VAL A 67 30.57 -46.02 14.74
N ALA A 68 29.36 -45.84 15.28
CA ALA A 68 28.89 -46.63 16.41
C ALA A 68 28.79 -48.12 16.07
N GLN A 69 28.24 -48.44 14.90
CA GLN A 69 28.21 -49.82 14.40
C GLN A 69 29.63 -50.36 14.24
N ARG A 70 30.54 -49.60 13.63
CA ARG A 70 31.92 -50.02 13.42
C ARG A 70 32.66 -50.30 14.73
N ILE A 71 32.51 -49.43 15.75
CA ILE A 71 33.13 -49.63 17.06
C ILE A 71 32.51 -50.86 17.75
N ALA A 72 31.19 -51.04 17.65
CA ALA A 72 30.52 -52.21 18.21
C ALA A 72 31.03 -53.52 17.58
N ASP A 73 31.17 -53.55 16.25
CA ASP A 73 31.73 -54.69 15.51
C ASP A 73 33.19 -54.96 15.91
N GLU A 74 34.03 -53.93 15.96
CA GLU A 74 35.45 -54.04 16.36
C GLU A 74 35.63 -54.50 17.81
N CYS A 75 34.65 -54.19 18.67
CA CYS A 75 34.68 -54.54 20.09
C CYS A 75 33.95 -55.86 20.40
N GLU A 76 33.38 -56.51 19.39
CA GLU A 76 32.54 -57.71 19.49
C GLU A 76 31.35 -57.56 20.45
N VAL A 77 30.68 -56.40 20.41
CA VAL A 77 29.48 -56.13 21.23
C VAL A 77 28.25 -55.85 20.36
N SER A 78 27.07 -56.12 20.89
CA SER A 78 25.83 -55.75 20.21
C SER A 78 25.62 -54.24 20.28
N LEU A 79 25.39 -53.60 19.13
CA LEU A 79 25.06 -52.17 19.08
C LEU A 79 23.83 -51.87 19.96
N GLY A 80 23.97 -50.93 20.89
CA GLY A 80 22.97 -50.55 21.89
C GLY A 80 23.26 -51.06 23.30
N ALA A 81 24.20 -52.00 23.47
CA ALA A 81 24.74 -52.41 24.75
C ALA A 81 25.84 -51.44 25.21
N GLU A 82 27.11 -51.84 25.31
CA GLU A 82 28.22 -50.99 25.75
C GLU A 82 28.57 -49.86 24.76
N VAL A 83 28.31 -50.08 23.47
CA VAL A 83 28.48 -49.07 22.41
C VAL A 83 27.12 -48.78 21.81
N GLY A 84 26.72 -47.52 21.79
CA GLY A 84 25.42 -47.09 21.28
C GLY A 84 25.51 -45.75 20.57
N TYR A 85 24.41 -45.36 19.92
CA TYR A 85 24.29 -44.02 19.34
C TYR A 85 22.97 -43.36 19.72
N ALA A 86 22.97 -42.03 19.78
CA ALA A 86 21.77 -41.22 19.86
C ALA A 86 21.84 -40.08 18.84
N VAL A 87 20.91 -40.07 17.90
CA VAL A 87 20.73 -38.98 16.93
C VAL A 87 19.29 -38.50 16.99
N ARG A 88 18.99 -37.37 16.34
CA ARG A 88 17.61 -36.87 16.31
C ARG A 88 16.67 -37.94 15.72
N PHE A 89 15.63 -38.31 16.49
CA PHE A 89 14.59 -39.31 16.19
C PHE A 89 15.02 -40.78 16.21
N ASP A 90 16.26 -41.10 16.58
CA ASP A 90 16.73 -42.48 16.65
C ASP A 90 17.77 -42.61 17.76
N ASP A 91 17.40 -43.31 18.83
CA ASP A 91 18.24 -43.55 20.01
C ASP A 91 18.35 -45.06 20.23
N LYS A 92 19.58 -45.57 20.11
CA LYS A 92 19.94 -46.96 20.34
C LYS A 92 21.01 -47.01 21.42
N THR A 93 20.58 -46.69 22.64
CA THR A 93 21.39 -46.74 23.86
C THR A 93 20.64 -47.49 24.97
N SER A 94 21.37 -47.94 25.98
CA SER A 94 20.84 -48.57 27.19
C SER A 94 21.59 -48.08 28.43
N SER A 95 21.18 -48.52 29.62
CA SER A 95 21.88 -48.17 30.86
C SER A 95 23.31 -48.70 30.95
N SER A 96 23.69 -49.69 30.13
CA SER A 96 25.05 -50.22 30.04
C SER A 96 25.92 -49.53 29.00
N THR A 97 25.39 -48.56 28.23
CA THR A 97 26.15 -47.86 27.20
C THR A 97 27.25 -46.99 27.81
N ALA A 98 28.50 -47.36 27.54
CA ALA A 98 29.68 -46.65 27.99
C ALA A 98 30.22 -45.68 26.93
N ILE A 99 30.13 -46.04 25.65
CA ILE A 99 30.50 -45.19 24.52
C ILE A 99 29.23 -44.80 23.77
N LYS A 100 28.82 -43.55 23.94
CA LYS A 100 27.62 -42.98 23.31
C LYS A 100 28.01 -42.05 22.17
N LEU A 101 27.79 -42.48 20.94
CA LEU A 101 27.98 -41.63 19.77
C LEU A 101 26.76 -40.76 19.56
N MET A 102 26.95 -39.48 19.27
CA MET A 102 25.82 -38.58 19.05
C MET A 102 26.14 -37.44 18.11
N THR A 103 25.12 -36.71 17.69
CA THR A 103 25.34 -35.46 16.97
C THR A 103 25.69 -34.32 17.92
N ASP A 104 26.50 -33.36 17.46
CA ASP A 104 26.88 -32.17 18.27
C ASP A 104 25.65 -31.45 18.83
N GLY A 105 24.62 -31.27 18.00
CA GLY A 105 23.36 -30.63 18.40
C GLY A 105 22.59 -31.39 19.50
N LEU A 106 22.79 -32.71 19.65
CA LEU A 106 22.16 -33.47 20.74
C LEU A 106 22.87 -33.21 22.06
N LEU A 107 24.20 -33.18 22.06
CA LEU A 107 24.97 -32.80 23.26
C LEU A 107 24.63 -31.38 23.69
N LEU A 108 24.51 -30.46 22.73
CA LEU A 108 24.07 -29.08 22.99
C LEU A 108 22.67 -29.01 23.62
N ALA A 109 21.74 -29.85 23.16
CA ALA A 109 20.41 -29.93 23.76
C ALA A 109 20.43 -30.52 25.19
N GLU A 110 21.35 -31.42 25.49
CA GLU A 110 21.52 -31.98 26.84
C GLU A 110 22.00 -30.93 27.86
N ILE A 111 22.81 -29.94 27.45
CA ILE A 111 23.27 -28.82 28.30
C ILE A 111 22.09 -28.06 28.95
N ASN A 112 20.98 -27.91 28.24
CA ASN A 112 19.78 -27.24 28.76
C ASN A 112 19.18 -27.97 29.97
N ARG A 113 19.36 -29.29 30.07
CA ARG A 113 18.84 -30.13 31.17
C ARG A 113 19.89 -30.40 32.23
N ASP A 114 21.15 -30.58 31.81
CA ASP A 114 22.29 -30.85 32.67
C ASP A 114 23.45 -29.92 32.30
N ARG A 115 23.49 -28.75 32.93
CA ARG A 115 24.53 -27.74 32.68
C ARG A 115 25.92 -28.25 33.04
N ASN A 116 26.03 -29.19 33.97
CA ASN A 116 27.33 -29.72 34.38
C ASN A 116 27.78 -30.85 33.47
N LEU A 117 26.94 -31.38 32.57
CA LEU A 117 27.20 -32.60 31.80
C LEU A 117 27.67 -33.75 32.71
N SER A 118 26.99 -33.89 33.85
CA SER A 118 27.30 -34.85 34.92
C SER A 118 27.21 -36.32 34.47
N ARG A 119 26.46 -36.57 33.39
CA ARG A 119 26.35 -37.89 32.75
C ARG A 119 27.63 -38.36 32.09
N TYR A 120 28.59 -37.48 31.80
CA TYR A 120 29.82 -37.82 31.08
C TYR A 120 31.06 -37.57 31.91
N ASP A 121 32.05 -38.45 31.76
CA ASP A 121 33.42 -38.29 32.28
C ASP A 121 34.43 -37.93 31.19
N THR A 122 34.05 -38.12 29.93
CA THR A 122 34.88 -37.87 28.75
C THR A 122 33.99 -37.39 27.61
N ILE A 123 34.39 -36.31 26.94
CA ILE A 123 33.72 -35.80 25.73
C ILE A 123 34.74 -35.78 24.60
N ILE A 124 34.41 -36.42 23.48
CA ILE A 124 35.20 -36.40 22.26
C ILE A 124 34.44 -35.55 21.24
N ILE A 125 35.02 -34.41 20.86
CA ILE A 125 34.53 -33.54 19.78
C ILE A 125 35.28 -33.96 18.51
N ASP A 126 34.64 -34.76 17.68
CA ASP A 126 35.24 -35.28 16.45
C ASP A 126 35.00 -34.33 15.27
N GLU A 127 35.89 -34.36 14.28
CA GLU A 127 35.78 -33.58 13.04
C GLU A 127 35.65 -32.06 13.30
N ALA A 128 36.38 -31.53 14.30
CA ALA A 128 36.28 -30.12 14.71
C ALA A 128 36.62 -29.13 13.58
N HIS A 129 37.36 -29.58 12.56
CA HIS A 129 37.66 -28.84 11.34
C HIS A 129 36.44 -28.51 10.48
N GLU A 130 35.28 -29.17 10.66
CA GLU A 130 34.04 -28.75 9.98
C GLU A 130 33.56 -27.36 10.48
N ARG A 131 34.03 -26.90 11.65
CA ARG A 131 33.76 -25.57 12.22
C ARG A 131 32.27 -25.19 12.17
N SER A 132 31.43 -26.16 12.52
CA SER A 132 29.97 -25.97 12.61
C SER A 132 29.64 -25.10 13.82
N LEU A 133 28.49 -24.43 13.76
CA LEU A 133 28.07 -23.54 14.85
C LEU A 133 27.91 -24.29 16.18
N ALA A 134 27.45 -25.55 16.12
CA ALA A 134 27.28 -26.39 17.30
C ALA A 134 28.64 -26.76 17.92
N ILE A 135 29.65 -27.09 17.10
CA ILE A 135 31.00 -27.39 17.55
C ILE A 135 31.62 -26.17 18.23
N ASP A 136 31.64 -25.02 17.56
CA ASP A 136 32.23 -23.79 18.10
C ASP A 136 31.57 -23.37 19.43
N PHE A 137 30.24 -23.54 19.54
CA PHE A 137 29.53 -23.30 20.80
C PHE A 137 29.92 -24.29 21.89
N LEU A 138 29.98 -25.59 21.59
CA LEU A 138 30.37 -26.63 22.53
C LEU A 138 31.79 -26.40 23.05
N LEU A 139 32.73 -26.04 22.18
CA LEU A 139 34.11 -25.72 22.57
C LEU A 139 34.14 -24.53 23.54
N GLY A 140 33.45 -23.45 23.22
CA GLY A 140 33.37 -22.30 24.12
C GLY A 140 32.70 -22.65 25.46
N TYR A 141 31.64 -23.46 25.43
CA TYR A 141 30.95 -23.91 26.64
C TYR A 141 31.87 -24.78 27.52
N LEU A 142 32.57 -25.74 26.91
CA LEU A 142 33.52 -26.60 27.60
C LEU A 142 34.67 -25.78 28.21
N LYS A 143 35.20 -24.77 27.51
CA LYS A 143 36.21 -23.88 28.08
C LYS A 143 35.75 -23.20 29.37
N THR A 144 34.46 -22.86 29.48
CA THR A 144 33.87 -22.30 30.71
C THR A 144 33.54 -23.35 31.78
N LEU A 145 33.25 -24.59 31.38
CA LEU A 145 32.85 -25.68 32.28
C LEU A 145 34.06 -26.38 32.91
N LEU A 146 35.14 -26.60 32.17
CA LEU A 146 36.29 -27.40 32.59
C LEU A 146 36.92 -26.95 33.92
N PRO A 147 37.06 -25.64 34.24
CA PRO A 147 37.52 -25.20 35.56
C PRO A 147 36.63 -25.66 36.72
N ARG A 148 35.34 -25.95 36.46
CA ARG A 148 34.36 -26.44 37.45
C ARG A 148 34.23 -27.98 37.45
N ARG A 149 34.73 -28.66 36.42
CA ARG A 149 34.68 -30.12 36.24
C ARG A 149 36.09 -30.67 35.96
N PRO A 150 37.01 -30.64 36.95
CA PRO A 150 38.39 -31.13 36.76
C PRO A 150 38.46 -32.64 36.42
N ASP A 151 37.40 -33.39 36.72
CA ASP A 151 37.26 -34.81 36.41
C ASP A 151 36.96 -35.10 34.93
N LEU A 152 36.35 -34.14 34.23
CA LEU A 152 35.93 -34.25 32.83
C LEU A 152 37.13 -34.12 31.89
N LYS A 153 37.32 -35.12 31.02
CA LYS A 153 38.32 -35.10 29.95
C LYS A 153 37.68 -34.65 28.62
N VAL A 154 38.40 -33.88 27.82
CA VAL A 154 37.97 -33.46 26.48
C VAL A 154 39.01 -33.87 25.46
N ILE A 155 38.58 -34.51 24.38
CA ILE A 155 39.43 -34.88 23.24
C ILE A 155 38.87 -34.17 22.02
N ILE A 156 39.70 -33.37 21.36
CA ILE A 156 39.31 -32.64 20.13
C ILE A 156 40.06 -33.28 18.98
N THR A 157 39.38 -33.65 17.91
CA THR A 157 40.04 -34.19 16.71
C THR A 157 39.94 -33.23 15.54
N SER A 158 40.99 -33.17 14.72
CA SER A 158 41.01 -32.39 13.49
C SER A 158 41.77 -33.14 12.39
N ALA A 159 41.33 -32.94 11.14
CA ALA A 159 42.03 -33.44 9.95
C ALA A 159 42.87 -32.37 9.25
N THR A 160 42.82 -31.12 9.72
CA THR A 160 43.53 -29.96 9.14
C THR A 160 44.52 -29.36 10.15
N ILE A 161 45.41 -28.50 9.64
CA ILE A 161 46.46 -27.78 10.39
C ILE A 161 45.89 -26.72 11.37
N ASP A 162 44.57 -26.51 11.42
CA ASP A 162 43.90 -25.62 12.41
C ASP A 162 44.00 -26.12 13.87
N VAL A 163 44.82 -27.13 14.14
CA VAL A 163 45.09 -27.70 15.46
C VAL A 163 45.75 -26.71 16.41
N ASP A 164 46.56 -25.78 15.91
CA ASP A 164 47.20 -24.77 16.74
C ASP A 164 46.18 -23.84 17.41
N ARG A 165 45.09 -23.50 16.72
CA ARG A 165 44.04 -22.65 17.29
C ARG A 165 43.26 -23.38 18.38
N PHE A 166 42.95 -24.66 18.18
CA PHE A 166 42.32 -25.49 19.22
C PHE A 166 43.24 -25.67 20.42
N ALA A 167 44.53 -25.91 20.19
CA ALA A 167 45.54 -26.06 21.23
C ALA A 167 45.68 -24.77 22.05
N ALA A 168 45.82 -23.62 21.39
CA ALA A 168 45.91 -22.31 22.03
C ALA A 168 44.65 -21.97 22.86
N MET A 169 43.47 -22.33 22.36
CA MET A 169 42.22 -22.09 23.10
C MET A 169 42.18 -22.82 24.45
N PHE A 170 42.70 -24.04 24.53
CA PHE A 170 42.62 -24.88 25.73
C PHE A 170 43.92 -25.00 26.52
N ASP A 171 45.04 -24.49 26.00
CA ASP A 171 46.38 -24.80 26.49
C ASP A 171 46.62 -26.32 26.54
N ALA A 172 46.38 -26.97 25.40
CA ALA A 172 46.32 -28.43 25.28
C ALA A 172 47.45 -28.97 24.38
N PRO A 173 48.03 -30.15 24.71
CA PRO A 173 49.00 -30.79 23.83
C PRO A 173 48.34 -31.26 22.53
N VAL A 174 49.09 -31.13 21.43
CA VAL A 174 48.73 -31.67 20.11
C VAL A 174 49.47 -32.98 19.89
N ILE A 175 48.72 -34.05 19.59
CA ILE A 175 49.28 -35.33 19.15
C ILE A 175 48.98 -35.49 17.67
N GLU A 176 50.03 -35.44 16.85
CA GLU A 176 49.92 -35.69 15.42
C GLU A 176 50.00 -37.19 15.09
N VAL A 177 48.99 -37.67 14.40
CA VAL A 177 48.91 -39.02 13.86
C VAL A 177 49.11 -38.94 12.35
N SER A 178 50.37 -39.04 11.92
CA SER A 178 50.76 -39.06 10.52
C SER A 178 50.09 -40.24 9.80
N GLY A 179 49.30 -39.96 8.77
CA GLY A 179 48.67 -41.00 7.96
C GLY A 179 49.69 -41.81 7.14
N ARG A 180 49.30 -43.00 6.69
CA ARG A 180 49.93 -43.64 5.52
C ARG A 180 49.15 -43.20 4.28
N THR A 181 49.38 -41.98 3.80
CA THR A 181 48.82 -41.52 2.53
C THR A 181 49.80 -41.75 1.40
N PHE A 182 49.26 -42.22 0.27
CA PHE A 182 50.02 -42.36 -0.95
C PHE A 182 50.17 -40.98 -1.61
N PRO A 183 51.28 -40.70 -2.30
CA PRO A 183 51.48 -39.45 -3.03
C PRO A 183 50.32 -39.16 -4.00
N VAL A 184 49.92 -37.89 -4.06
CA VAL A 184 48.93 -37.38 -5.01
C VAL A 184 49.61 -36.41 -5.96
N GLU A 185 49.60 -36.74 -7.26
CA GLU A 185 50.04 -35.83 -8.31
C GLU A 185 48.92 -34.80 -8.58
N VAL A 186 49.21 -33.50 -8.44
CA VAL A 186 48.26 -32.42 -8.73
C VAL A 186 48.56 -31.82 -10.10
N ARG A 187 47.55 -31.74 -10.97
CA ARG A 187 47.64 -31.14 -12.32
C ARG A 187 46.64 -30.01 -12.47
N TYR A 188 47.07 -28.87 -13.01
CA TYR A 188 46.21 -27.73 -13.28
C TYR A 188 45.81 -27.70 -14.77
N ARG A 189 44.51 -27.51 -15.05
CA ARG A 189 43.88 -27.48 -16.39
C ARG A 189 42.81 -26.37 -16.43
N PRO A 190 43.21 -25.08 -16.39
CA PRO A 190 42.27 -23.97 -16.31
C PRO A 190 41.30 -23.93 -17.50
N LEU A 191 40.01 -23.65 -17.21
CA LEU A 191 38.97 -23.53 -18.23
C LEU A 191 39.21 -22.38 -19.22
N ALA A 192 39.87 -21.30 -18.79
CA ALA A 192 40.14 -20.11 -19.60
C ALA A 192 41.10 -20.37 -20.78
N GLU A 193 41.88 -21.45 -20.73
CA GLU A 193 42.80 -21.85 -21.80
C GLU A 193 42.11 -22.66 -22.91
N ARG A 194 40.78 -22.83 -22.84
CA ARG A 194 39.99 -23.58 -23.84
C ARG A 194 39.29 -22.64 -24.81
N ASP A 195 39.37 -22.97 -26.10
CA ASP A 195 38.69 -22.24 -27.19
C ASP A 195 37.15 -22.34 -27.12
N ASP A 196 36.60 -23.41 -26.53
CA ASP A 196 35.16 -23.67 -26.44
C ASP A 196 34.52 -23.16 -25.13
N GLY A 197 35.33 -22.91 -24.09
CA GLY A 197 34.88 -22.55 -22.74
C GLY A 197 33.89 -23.54 -22.10
N ASP A 198 33.72 -24.74 -22.67
CA ASP A 198 32.70 -25.69 -22.23
C ASP A 198 33.20 -26.53 -21.04
N TYR A 199 32.56 -26.30 -19.90
CA TYR A 199 32.84 -26.96 -18.64
C TYR A 199 32.69 -28.49 -18.69
N LEU A 200 31.71 -29.02 -19.44
CA LEU A 200 31.48 -30.46 -19.54
C LEU A 200 32.53 -31.15 -20.41
N SER A 201 32.94 -30.46 -21.48
CA SER A 201 34.07 -30.82 -22.35
C SER A 201 35.37 -30.94 -21.56
N ALA A 202 35.64 -30.00 -20.64
CA ALA A 202 36.82 -30.04 -19.77
C ALA A 202 36.83 -31.22 -18.79
N ILE A 203 35.68 -31.58 -18.21
CA ILE A 203 35.56 -32.77 -17.36
C ILE A 203 35.85 -34.04 -18.18
N ASP A 204 35.33 -34.11 -19.40
CA ASP A 204 35.55 -35.26 -20.30
C ASP A 204 37.02 -35.42 -20.69
N ASP A 205 37.70 -34.31 -21.04
CA ASP A 205 39.12 -34.34 -21.34
C ASP A 205 39.96 -34.78 -20.12
N ALA A 206 39.62 -34.31 -18.92
CA ALA A 206 40.25 -34.77 -17.69
C ALA A 206 40.00 -36.28 -17.45
N VAL A 207 38.80 -36.79 -17.72
CA VAL A 207 38.50 -38.24 -17.65
C VAL A 207 39.37 -39.04 -18.64
N ARG A 208 39.61 -38.51 -19.84
CA ARG A 208 40.44 -39.14 -20.88
C ARG A 208 41.94 -39.09 -20.57
N GLU A 209 42.41 -38.04 -19.89
CA GLU A 209 43.80 -37.90 -19.45
C GLU A 209 44.15 -38.94 -18.36
N LEU A 210 43.17 -39.33 -17.55
CA LEU A 210 43.36 -40.25 -16.43
C LEU A 210 43.45 -41.72 -16.86
N PRO A 211 44.33 -42.53 -16.25
CA PRO A 211 44.46 -43.95 -16.57
C PRO A 211 43.16 -44.75 -16.32
N ASN A 212 42.96 -45.81 -17.10
CA ASN A 212 41.73 -46.63 -17.07
C ASN A 212 41.57 -47.53 -15.83
N GLN A 213 42.55 -47.59 -14.93
CA GLN A 213 42.52 -48.42 -13.72
C GLN A 213 42.24 -47.58 -12.48
N GLY A 214 41.13 -47.84 -11.78
CA GLY A 214 40.73 -47.12 -10.56
C GLY A 214 39.64 -46.09 -10.81
N ASP A 215 38.86 -45.81 -9.77
CA ASP A 215 37.65 -44.99 -9.88
C ASP A 215 37.97 -43.49 -9.84
N ILE A 216 37.12 -42.69 -10.49
CA ILE A 216 37.22 -41.24 -10.55
C ILE A 216 36.15 -40.64 -9.65
N LEU A 217 36.53 -39.63 -8.86
CA LEU A 217 35.61 -38.76 -8.14
C LEU A 217 35.64 -37.36 -8.76
N VAL A 218 34.50 -36.88 -9.23
CA VAL A 218 34.36 -35.53 -9.80
C VAL A 218 33.57 -34.67 -8.83
N PHE A 219 34.12 -33.54 -8.39
CA PHE A 219 33.41 -32.61 -7.54
C PHE A 219 32.58 -31.61 -8.35
N LEU A 220 31.31 -31.43 -8.00
CA LEU A 220 30.38 -30.54 -8.70
C LEU A 220 29.58 -29.69 -7.71
N SER A 221 29.21 -28.48 -8.12
CA SER A 221 28.62 -27.47 -7.23
C SER A 221 27.16 -27.75 -6.86
N GLY A 222 26.45 -28.63 -7.59
CA GLY A 222 25.05 -28.94 -7.32
C GLY A 222 24.46 -30.08 -8.15
N GLU A 223 23.18 -30.35 -7.89
CA GLU A 223 22.44 -31.47 -8.51
C GLU A 223 22.26 -31.30 -10.01
N ARG A 224 22.05 -30.06 -10.48
CA ARG A 224 21.89 -29.77 -11.90
C ARG A 224 23.19 -30.08 -12.64
N GLU A 225 24.30 -29.58 -12.11
CA GLU A 225 25.63 -29.78 -12.68
C GLU A 225 26.00 -31.28 -12.70
N ILE A 226 25.67 -32.03 -11.64
CA ILE A 226 25.83 -33.50 -11.59
C ILE A 226 25.03 -34.19 -12.69
N ARG A 227 23.77 -33.82 -12.87
CA ARG A 227 22.92 -34.43 -13.90
C ARG A 227 23.43 -34.11 -15.30
N ASP A 228 23.73 -32.84 -15.58
CA ASP A 228 24.20 -32.41 -16.89
C ASP A 228 25.53 -33.14 -17.25
N ALA A 229 26.44 -33.33 -16.27
CA ALA A 229 27.64 -34.15 -16.43
C ALA A 229 27.35 -35.66 -16.57
N THR A 230 26.33 -36.17 -15.87
CA THR A 230 25.90 -37.58 -15.97
C THR A 230 25.39 -37.89 -17.38
N GLU A 231 24.53 -37.04 -17.93
CA GLU A 231 23.98 -37.19 -19.28
C GLU A 231 25.11 -37.12 -20.32
N TYR A 232 25.99 -36.12 -20.18
CA TYR A 232 27.13 -35.93 -21.08
C TYR A 232 28.08 -37.14 -21.10
N LEU A 233 28.54 -37.59 -19.93
CA LEU A 233 29.51 -38.69 -19.83
C LEU A 233 28.91 -40.05 -20.21
N ASN A 234 27.62 -40.30 -19.92
CA ASN A 234 26.95 -41.50 -20.40
C ASN A 234 26.86 -41.53 -21.93
N GLY A 235 26.70 -40.37 -22.57
CA GLY A 235 26.73 -40.23 -24.04
C GLY A 235 28.05 -40.66 -24.67
N ARG A 236 29.17 -40.56 -23.94
CA ARG A 236 30.52 -40.94 -24.41
C ARG A 236 30.77 -42.44 -24.45
N LYS A 237 29.97 -43.24 -23.72
CA LYS A 237 30.04 -44.72 -23.71
C LYS A 237 31.44 -45.30 -23.42
N TYR A 238 32.08 -44.83 -22.35
CA TYR A 238 33.36 -45.37 -21.89
C TYR A 238 33.30 -46.89 -21.63
N ARG A 239 34.35 -47.61 -22.06
CA ARG A 239 34.41 -49.09 -21.94
C ARG A 239 34.44 -49.51 -20.47
N LEU A 240 33.57 -50.46 -20.09
CA LEU A 240 33.49 -51.03 -18.73
C LEU A 240 33.44 -49.95 -17.62
N THR A 241 32.78 -48.82 -17.90
CA THR A 241 32.72 -47.67 -16.99
C THR A 241 31.28 -47.34 -16.61
N GLU A 242 31.02 -47.17 -15.32
CA GLU A 242 29.72 -46.79 -14.76
C GLU A 242 29.76 -45.35 -14.21
N VAL A 243 28.82 -44.49 -14.62
CA VAL A 243 28.69 -43.11 -14.11
C VAL A 243 27.62 -43.07 -13.01
N LEU A 244 27.98 -42.63 -11.81
CA LEU A 244 27.11 -42.64 -10.64
C LEU A 244 27.03 -41.25 -9.97
N PRO A 245 25.84 -40.69 -9.73
CA PRO A 245 25.70 -39.43 -9.00
C PRO A 245 25.79 -39.63 -7.48
N LEU A 246 26.29 -38.62 -6.74
CA LEU A 246 26.37 -38.58 -5.28
C LEU A 246 26.05 -37.18 -4.70
N TYR A 247 24.81 -36.98 -4.24
CA TYR A 247 24.37 -35.76 -3.56
C TYR A 247 23.32 -36.07 -2.50
N GLY A 248 23.12 -35.14 -1.56
CA GLY A 248 22.35 -35.38 -0.33
C GLY A 248 20.89 -35.82 -0.52
N ARG A 249 20.24 -35.44 -1.63
CA ARG A 249 18.84 -35.83 -1.94
C ARG A 249 18.68 -37.21 -2.59
N LEU A 250 19.75 -37.90 -2.93
CA LEU A 250 19.65 -39.25 -3.53
C LEU A 250 18.97 -40.23 -2.58
N SER A 251 18.29 -41.22 -3.16
CA SER A 251 17.69 -42.31 -2.38
C SER A 251 18.76 -43.11 -1.63
N THR A 252 18.42 -43.66 -0.46
CA THR A 252 19.37 -44.46 0.33
C THR A 252 19.93 -45.65 -0.46
N HIS A 253 19.11 -46.25 -1.33
CA HIS A 253 19.53 -47.34 -2.20
C HIS A 253 20.61 -46.89 -3.19
N ASP A 254 20.42 -45.73 -3.83
CA ASP A 254 21.37 -45.22 -4.83
C ASP A 254 22.67 -44.74 -4.18
N GLN A 255 22.59 -44.16 -2.97
CA GLN A 255 23.77 -43.87 -2.16
C GLN A 255 24.53 -45.15 -1.79
N GLN A 256 23.82 -46.23 -1.40
CA GLN A 256 24.43 -47.52 -1.06
C GLN A 256 25.12 -48.19 -2.26
N LYS A 257 24.62 -47.99 -3.48
CA LYS A 257 25.22 -48.53 -4.71
C LYS A 257 26.68 -48.10 -4.91
N ILE A 258 27.05 -46.91 -4.42
CA ILE A 258 28.41 -46.38 -4.51
C ILE A 258 29.37 -47.17 -3.60
N PHE A 259 28.87 -47.73 -2.50
CA PHE A 259 29.66 -48.51 -1.54
C PHE A 259 29.70 -50.01 -1.85
N SER A 260 28.96 -50.48 -2.86
CA SER A 260 28.97 -51.90 -3.23
C SER A 260 30.23 -52.25 -4.02
N ASN A 261 30.71 -53.49 -3.84
CA ASN A 261 31.76 -54.05 -4.69
C ASN A 261 31.33 -54.05 -6.16
N HIS A 262 32.29 -53.81 -7.04
CA HIS A 262 32.05 -53.69 -8.48
C HIS A 262 33.21 -54.20 -9.32
N SER A 263 32.94 -54.45 -10.60
CA SER A 263 33.92 -54.86 -11.60
C SER A 263 33.98 -53.81 -12.71
N GLY A 264 35.14 -53.19 -12.91
CA GLY A 264 35.34 -52.14 -13.91
C GLY A 264 35.74 -50.81 -13.28
N ARG A 265 35.45 -49.70 -13.96
CA ARG A 265 35.75 -48.33 -13.52
C ARG A 265 34.46 -47.60 -13.16
N ARG A 266 34.46 -46.81 -12.09
CA ARG A 266 33.36 -45.89 -11.76
C ARG A 266 33.77 -44.44 -11.90
N ILE A 267 32.85 -43.60 -12.38
CA ILE A 267 32.95 -42.14 -12.32
C ILE A 267 31.86 -41.67 -11.37
N VAL A 268 32.25 -41.26 -10.16
CA VAL A 268 31.35 -40.78 -9.13
C VAL A 268 31.27 -39.26 -9.21
N LEU A 269 30.10 -38.72 -9.53
CA LEU A 269 29.84 -37.29 -9.68
C LEU A 269 29.23 -36.75 -8.38
N ALA A 270 30.01 -36.04 -7.57
CA ALA A 270 29.66 -35.75 -6.18
C ALA A 270 29.64 -34.25 -5.84
N THR A 271 28.78 -33.87 -4.90
CA THR A 271 28.93 -32.59 -4.17
C THR A 271 29.98 -32.72 -3.06
N ASN A 272 30.16 -31.67 -2.25
CA ASN A 272 31.00 -31.68 -1.04
C ASN A 272 30.60 -32.75 0.00
N VAL A 273 29.53 -33.53 -0.22
CA VAL A 273 29.21 -34.72 0.57
C VAL A 273 30.38 -35.73 0.61
N ALA A 274 31.16 -35.85 -0.47
CA ALA A 274 32.33 -36.72 -0.52
C ALA A 274 33.62 -36.10 0.07
N GLU A 275 33.60 -34.81 0.41
CA GLU A 275 34.79 -34.04 0.78
C GLU A 275 35.32 -34.36 2.18
N THR A 276 34.47 -34.62 3.17
CA THR A 276 34.91 -34.90 4.56
C THR A 276 34.37 -36.23 5.05
N SER A 277 33.07 -36.28 5.37
CA SER A 277 32.47 -37.29 6.25
C SER A 277 32.07 -38.61 5.58
N LEU A 278 32.34 -38.77 4.28
CA LEU A 278 32.01 -39.97 3.51
C LEU A 278 33.23 -40.44 2.70
N THR A 279 33.70 -41.64 2.99
CA THR A 279 34.80 -42.29 2.25
C THR A 279 34.24 -43.18 1.16
N VAL A 280 34.29 -42.72 -0.09
CA VAL A 280 33.97 -43.55 -1.26
C VAL A 280 35.11 -44.54 -1.49
N PRO A 281 34.86 -45.86 -1.53
CA PRO A 281 35.91 -46.86 -1.76
C PRO A 281 36.39 -46.82 -3.21
N GLY A 282 37.64 -47.24 -3.45
CA GLY A 282 38.17 -47.45 -4.81
C GLY A 282 38.60 -46.20 -5.59
N ILE A 283 38.40 -44.99 -5.02
CA ILE A 283 38.80 -43.73 -5.66
C ILE A 283 40.33 -43.65 -5.78
N ARG A 284 40.79 -43.52 -7.02
CA ARG A 284 42.21 -43.32 -7.38
C ARG A 284 42.46 -42.00 -8.11
N TYR A 285 41.41 -41.37 -8.63
CA TYR A 285 41.53 -40.10 -9.34
C TYR A 285 40.47 -39.10 -8.87
N VAL A 286 40.84 -37.83 -8.85
CA VAL A 286 39.93 -36.72 -8.52
C VAL A 286 39.95 -35.71 -9.66
N ILE A 287 38.77 -35.23 -10.04
CA ILE A 287 38.61 -34.04 -10.90
C ILE A 287 37.94 -32.98 -10.05
N ASP A 288 38.62 -31.87 -9.83
CA ASP A 288 38.16 -30.75 -8.99
C ASP A 288 38.02 -29.46 -9.82
N PRO A 289 36.79 -29.09 -10.16
CA PRO A 289 36.44 -27.77 -10.67
C PRO A 289 36.69 -26.60 -9.72
N GLY A 290 36.90 -26.86 -8.43
CA GLY A 290 37.23 -25.82 -7.46
C GLY A 290 36.04 -24.95 -7.01
N LEU A 291 34.81 -25.37 -7.29
CA LEU A 291 33.59 -24.65 -6.93
C LEU A 291 32.73 -25.45 -5.93
N ALA A 292 32.00 -24.73 -5.08
CA ALA A 292 31.01 -25.30 -4.17
C ALA A 292 29.86 -24.33 -3.90
N ARG A 293 28.69 -24.86 -3.50
CA ARG A 293 27.63 -24.04 -2.92
C ARG A 293 27.87 -23.85 -1.43
N ILE A 294 28.11 -22.61 -1.01
CA ILE A 294 28.37 -22.27 0.39
C ILE A 294 27.17 -21.48 0.91
N SER A 295 26.65 -21.87 2.08
CA SER A 295 25.56 -21.14 2.72
C SER A 295 26.08 -19.85 3.36
N ARG A 296 25.51 -18.72 2.96
CA ARG A 296 25.88 -17.35 3.37
C ARG A 296 24.66 -16.56 3.84
N PHE A 297 24.69 -15.99 5.03
CA PHE A 297 23.63 -15.09 5.49
C PHE A 297 23.88 -13.65 5.00
N SER A 298 22.91 -13.11 4.24
CA SER A 298 22.92 -11.71 3.83
C SER A 298 22.46 -10.82 4.98
N GLN A 299 23.40 -10.11 5.61
CA GLN A 299 23.07 -9.21 6.72
C GLN A 299 22.13 -8.07 6.29
N ARG A 300 22.27 -7.53 5.07
CA ARG A 300 21.40 -6.44 4.59
C ARG A 300 19.95 -6.88 4.43
N LEU A 301 19.75 -8.04 3.81
CA LEU A 301 18.42 -8.57 3.48
C LEU A 301 17.85 -9.46 4.59
N LYS A 302 18.67 -9.90 5.55
CA LYS A 302 18.37 -10.93 6.57
C LYS A 302 17.90 -12.25 5.99
N VAL A 303 18.46 -12.64 4.83
CA VAL A 303 18.10 -13.87 4.11
C VAL A 303 19.30 -14.78 3.94
N GLN A 304 19.04 -16.09 3.91
CA GLN A 304 20.06 -17.08 3.59
C GLN A 304 20.24 -17.17 2.07
N ARG A 305 21.50 -17.17 1.63
CA ARG A 305 21.92 -17.30 0.23
C ARG A 305 22.74 -18.57 0.08
N LEU A 306 22.69 -19.15 -1.11
CA LEU A 306 23.49 -20.33 -1.50
C LEU A 306 24.26 -20.05 -2.80
N PRO A 307 25.16 -19.04 -2.80
CA PRO A 307 26.01 -18.75 -3.95
C PRO A 307 26.93 -19.93 -4.27
N ILE A 308 27.30 -20.03 -5.56
CA ILE A 308 28.41 -20.87 -6.00
C ILE A 308 29.66 -20.00 -5.90
N GLU A 309 30.65 -20.45 -5.13
CA GLU A 309 31.89 -19.73 -4.86
C GLU A 309 33.08 -20.67 -5.05
N ALA A 310 34.28 -20.10 -5.21
CA ALA A 310 35.52 -20.84 -5.18
C ALA A 310 35.74 -21.46 -3.78
N ILE A 311 36.23 -22.70 -3.74
CA ILE A 311 36.60 -23.37 -2.49
C ILE A 311 37.93 -22.83 -1.94
N SER A 312 38.13 -22.96 -0.63
CA SER A 312 39.40 -22.65 0.04
C SER A 312 40.51 -23.63 -0.35
N GLN A 313 41.76 -23.26 -0.08
CA GLN A 313 42.91 -24.15 -0.29
C GLN A 313 42.79 -25.43 0.53
N ALA A 314 42.36 -25.34 1.79
CA ALA A 314 42.13 -26.50 2.65
C ALA A 314 41.08 -27.45 2.06
N SER A 315 39.95 -26.94 1.56
CA SER A 315 38.93 -27.76 0.88
C SER A 315 39.49 -28.40 -0.39
N ALA A 316 40.24 -27.67 -1.22
CA ALA A 316 40.86 -28.22 -2.43
C ALA A 316 41.88 -29.32 -2.12
N ASN A 317 42.66 -29.17 -1.05
CA ASN A 317 43.61 -30.17 -0.58
C ASN A 317 42.90 -31.41 -0.01
N GLN A 318 41.79 -31.22 0.73
CA GLN A 318 40.96 -32.35 1.20
C GLN A 318 40.31 -33.13 0.05
N ARG A 319 39.88 -32.44 -1.02
CA ARG A 319 39.37 -33.06 -2.25
C ARG A 319 40.46 -33.87 -2.94
N ALA A 320 41.65 -33.30 -3.11
CA ALA A 320 42.80 -34.00 -3.68
C ALA A 320 43.17 -35.25 -2.86
N GLY A 321 43.19 -35.15 -1.54
CA GLY A 321 43.47 -36.28 -0.64
C GLY A 321 42.50 -37.46 -0.75
N ARG A 322 41.35 -37.31 -1.42
CA ARG A 322 40.40 -38.42 -1.65
C ARG A 322 40.96 -39.51 -2.57
N CYS A 323 41.93 -39.20 -3.44
CA CYS A 323 42.55 -40.19 -4.31
C CYS A 323 43.82 -40.84 -3.76
N GLY A 324 44.44 -40.30 -2.70
CA GLY A 324 45.69 -40.81 -2.10
C GLY A 324 45.50 -41.86 -0.99
N ARG A 325 44.32 -42.50 -0.91
CA ARG A 325 43.97 -43.38 0.23
C ARG A 325 44.31 -44.85 0.04
N VAL A 326 44.28 -45.34 -1.20
CA VAL A 326 44.43 -46.77 -1.51
C VAL A 326 45.73 -47.05 -2.27
N ALA A 327 46.14 -46.12 -3.13
CA ALA A 327 47.36 -46.16 -3.93
C ALA A 327 47.68 -44.74 -4.42
N ASP A 328 48.80 -44.58 -5.14
CA ASP A 328 49.16 -43.32 -5.80
C ASP A 328 48.02 -42.84 -6.70
N GLY A 329 47.64 -41.57 -6.52
CA GLY A 329 46.48 -40.96 -7.15
C GLY A 329 46.83 -39.68 -7.94
N ILE A 330 45.92 -39.27 -8.82
CA ILE A 330 46.04 -38.03 -9.60
C ILE A 330 44.82 -37.14 -9.32
N CYS A 331 45.07 -35.88 -8.98
CA CYS A 331 44.05 -34.85 -8.86
C CYS A 331 44.21 -33.83 -9.99
N ILE A 332 43.20 -33.71 -10.86
CA ILE A 332 43.15 -32.69 -11.90
C ILE A 332 42.26 -31.53 -11.42
N ARG A 333 42.84 -30.35 -11.27
CA ARG A 333 42.15 -29.10 -10.92
C ARG A 333 41.80 -28.33 -12.21
N LEU A 334 40.53 -28.00 -12.42
CA LEU A 334 40.08 -27.30 -13.64
C LEU A 334 40.22 -25.76 -13.54
N TYR A 335 41.22 -25.30 -12.79
CA TYR A 335 41.55 -23.91 -12.54
C TYR A 335 43.08 -23.75 -12.52
N ALA A 336 43.56 -22.51 -12.61
CA ALA A 336 44.99 -22.21 -12.67
C ALA A 336 45.64 -22.36 -11.29
N GLU A 337 46.96 -22.58 -11.27
CA GLU A 337 47.73 -22.61 -10.03
C GLU A 337 47.71 -21.24 -9.32
N ASP A 338 47.85 -20.14 -10.05
CA ASP A 338 47.72 -18.79 -9.51
C ASP A 338 46.35 -18.53 -8.85
N ASP A 339 45.26 -19.11 -9.40
CA ASP A 339 43.93 -19.05 -8.77
C ASP A 339 43.93 -19.83 -7.45
N PHE A 340 44.51 -21.03 -7.41
CA PHE A 340 44.66 -21.81 -6.18
C PHE A 340 45.40 -21.02 -5.09
N ASP A 341 46.56 -20.44 -5.42
CA ASP A 341 47.40 -19.70 -4.47
C ASP A 341 46.74 -18.42 -3.96
N SER A 342 45.89 -17.79 -4.78
CA SER A 342 45.15 -16.57 -4.40
C SER A 342 43.93 -16.82 -3.49
N ARG A 343 43.46 -18.07 -3.38
CA ARG A 343 42.28 -18.41 -2.59
C ARG A 343 42.58 -18.35 -1.08
N PRO A 344 41.55 -18.10 -0.25
CA PRO A 344 41.71 -18.16 1.20
C PRO A 344 42.14 -19.57 1.64
N GLU A 345 43.01 -19.62 2.65
CA GLU A 345 43.55 -20.88 3.17
C GLU A 345 42.44 -21.78 3.75
N PHE A 346 41.51 -21.19 4.51
CA PHE A 346 40.40 -21.90 5.15
C PHE A 346 39.03 -21.33 4.74
N THR A 347 38.01 -22.16 4.83
CA THR A 347 36.62 -21.75 4.66
C THR A 347 36.12 -21.06 5.93
N ASP A 348 35.40 -19.94 5.81
CA ASP A 348 34.85 -19.24 6.96
C ASP A 348 33.98 -20.16 7.85
N PRO A 349 34.16 -20.14 9.18
CA PRO A 349 33.37 -20.95 10.11
C PRO A 349 31.89 -20.56 10.06
N GLU A 350 31.01 -21.51 10.37
CA GLU A 350 29.56 -21.32 10.23
C GLU A 350 29.03 -20.13 11.04
N ILE A 351 29.62 -19.87 12.21
CA ILE A 351 29.28 -18.76 13.10
C ILE A 351 29.38 -17.38 12.43
N LEU A 352 30.29 -17.21 11.48
CA LEU A 352 30.48 -15.93 10.76
C LEU A 352 29.51 -15.76 9.58
N ARG A 353 28.83 -16.84 9.16
CA ARG A 353 28.02 -16.87 7.94
C ARG A 353 26.56 -17.28 8.16
N THR A 354 26.10 -17.35 9.41
CA THR A 354 24.72 -17.72 9.78
C THR A 354 24.03 -16.67 10.67
N ASN A 355 22.74 -16.83 10.91
CA ASN A 355 21.98 -16.01 11.85
C ASN A 355 22.20 -16.51 13.29
N LEU A 356 22.57 -15.60 14.20
CA LEU A 356 22.93 -15.92 15.58
C LEU A 356 21.76 -15.91 16.57
N ALA A 357 20.53 -15.65 16.14
CA ALA A 357 19.38 -15.51 17.06
C ALA A 357 19.16 -16.76 17.93
N SER A 358 19.27 -17.97 17.36
CA SER A 358 19.12 -19.22 18.12
C SER A 358 20.19 -19.38 19.20
N VAL A 359 21.44 -19.02 18.86
CA VAL A 359 22.59 -19.07 19.77
C VAL A 359 22.44 -18.06 20.89
N LEU A 360 22.12 -16.81 20.55
CA LEU A 360 21.88 -15.73 21.51
C LEU A 360 20.76 -16.10 22.49
N LEU A 361 19.69 -16.73 21.99
CA LEU A 361 18.59 -17.20 22.83
C LEU A 361 19.04 -18.30 23.79
N GLN A 362 19.80 -19.28 23.31
CA GLN A 362 20.37 -20.33 24.15
C GLN A 362 21.31 -19.76 25.22
N MET A 363 22.24 -18.89 24.83
CA MET A 363 23.18 -18.24 25.76
C MET A 363 22.47 -17.47 26.85
N ALA A 364 21.44 -16.70 26.47
CA ALA A 364 20.64 -15.96 27.42
C ALA A 364 19.84 -16.90 28.35
N SER A 365 19.38 -18.06 27.87
CA SER A 365 18.66 -19.03 28.72
C SER A 365 19.58 -19.80 29.68
N LEU A 366 20.84 -20.01 29.27
CA LEU A 366 21.86 -20.69 30.05
C LEU A 366 22.60 -19.73 31.00
N ASP A 367 22.35 -18.42 30.89
CA ASP A 367 23.00 -17.36 31.65
C ASP A 367 24.53 -17.33 31.44
N LEU A 368 24.95 -17.44 30.18
CA LEU A 368 26.36 -17.49 29.77
C LEU A 368 27.01 -16.10 29.60
N GLY A 369 26.30 -15.04 29.96
CA GLY A 369 26.76 -13.67 29.87
C GLY A 369 26.77 -13.10 28.44
N ASP A 370 27.59 -12.06 28.24
CA ASP A 370 27.71 -11.36 26.95
C ASP A 370 28.42 -12.22 25.92
N ILE A 371 27.79 -12.43 24.76
CA ILE A 371 28.34 -13.19 23.64
C ILE A 371 29.72 -12.70 23.20
N ARG A 372 30.01 -11.40 23.34
CA ARG A 372 31.31 -10.80 22.99
C ARG A 372 32.44 -11.25 23.90
N ARG A 373 32.11 -11.74 25.10
CA ARG A 373 33.06 -12.26 26.10
C ARG A 373 33.08 -13.79 26.14
N PHE A 374 32.15 -14.44 25.45
CA PHE A 374 32.11 -15.88 25.38
C PHE A 374 33.29 -16.39 24.54
N PRO A 375 33.99 -17.45 24.98
CA PRO A 375 35.23 -17.88 24.36
C PRO A 375 34.97 -18.69 23.08
N PHE A 376 34.51 -18.03 22.02
CA PHE A 376 34.50 -18.63 20.68
C PHE A 376 35.91 -18.69 20.10
N LEU A 377 36.17 -19.68 19.24
CA LEU A 377 37.42 -19.76 18.49
C LEU A 377 37.54 -18.61 17.48
N ASP A 378 36.46 -18.34 16.76
CA ASP A 378 36.25 -17.15 15.94
C ASP A 378 35.03 -16.38 16.48
N PRO A 379 35.24 -15.21 17.14
CA PRO A 379 34.12 -14.46 17.69
C PRO A 379 33.24 -13.88 16.56
N PRO A 380 31.91 -13.91 16.71
CA PRO A 380 31.02 -13.33 15.71
C PRO A 380 31.15 -11.81 15.63
N ASP A 381 30.95 -11.27 14.43
CA ASP A 381 30.94 -9.82 14.21
C ASP A 381 29.85 -9.11 15.03
N SER A 382 30.16 -7.90 15.49
CA SER A 382 29.23 -7.04 16.25
C SER A 382 27.90 -6.78 15.55
N ARG A 383 27.91 -6.69 14.21
CA ARG A 383 26.72 -6.54 13.39
C ARG A 383 25.83 -7.79 13.42
N ALA A 384 26.41 -8.98 13.29
CA ALA A 384 25.66 -10.24 13.35
C ALA A 384 25.01 -10.45 14.73
N ILE A 385 25.71 -10.05 15.81
CA ILE A 385 25.18 -10.05 17.18
C ILE A 385 23.98 -9.09 17.29
N ALA A 386 24.13 -7.85 16.80
CA ALA A 386 23.07 -6.86 16.83
C ALA A 386 21.83 -7.32 16.07
N ASP A 387 22.03 -7.98 14.93
CA ASP A 387 20.97 -8.49 14.08
C ASP A 387 20.19 -9.66 14.71
N GLY A 388 20.91 -10.62 15.29
CA GLY A 388 20.28 -11.69 16.06
C GLY A 388 19.52 -11.15 17.29
N THR A 389 20.08 -10.15 17.98
CA THR A 389 19.42 -9.48 19.11
C THR A 389 18.15 -8.74 18.66
N ASN A 390 18.21 -8.04 17.53
CA ASN A 390 17.04 -7.36 16.95
C ASN A 390 15.95 -8.34 16.54
N LEU A 391 16.31 -9.52 16.01
CA LEU A 391 15.34 -10.58 15.74
C LEU A 391 14.70 -11.09 17.04
N LEU A 392 15.47 -11.32 18.11
CA LEU A 392 14.89 -11.74 19.38
C LEU A 392 13.98 -10.65 20.00
N ARG A 393 14.27 -9.36 19.79
CA ARG A 393 13.36 -8.26 20.15
C ARG A 393 12.11 -8.24 19.28
N GLU A 394 12.25 -8.46 17.97
CA GLU A 394 11.12 -8.61 17.03
C GLU A 394 10.15 -9.68 17.52
N LEU A 395 10.67 -10.85 17.89
CA LEU A 395 9.88 -11.97 18.40
C LEU A 395 9.33 -11.75 19.82
N GLY A 396 9.72 -10.67 20.51
CA GLY A 396 9.34 -10.41 21.91
C GLY A 396 10.06 -11.30 22.92
N ALA A 397 11.12 -12.00 22.51
CA ALA A 397 11.92 -12.88 23.37
C ALA A 397 12.81 -12.08 24.34
N LEU A 398 13.16 -10.83 24.00
CA LEU A 398 13.94 -9.94 24.84
C LEU A 398 13.13 -8.72 25.30
N ARG A 399 13.32 -8.30 26.55
CA ARG A 399 12.89 -7.00 27.09
C ARG A 399 14.14 -6.23 27.51
N GLY A 400 14.52 -5.22 26.72
CA GLY A 400 15.85 -4.62 26.82
C GLY A 400 16.94 -5.62 26.41
N ASN A 401 17.79 -6.01 27.36
CA ASN A 401 18.85 -7.03 27.18
C ASN A 401 18.55 -8.36 27.90
N ASN A 402 17.43 -8.47 28.62
CA ASN A 402 17.08 -9.65 29.40
C ASN A 402 16.01 -10.49 28.70
N LEU A 403 16.00 -11.80 28.94
CA LEU A 403 14.92 -12.67 28.45
C LEU A 403 13.58 -12.29 29.07
N SER A 404 12.57 -12.13 28.21
CA SER A 404 11.18 -11.98 28.64
C SER A 404 10.61 -13.33 29.13
N LYS A 405 9.42 -13.30 29.75
CA LYS A 405 8.70 -14.54 30.09
C LYS A 405 8.46 -15.41 28.84
N LEU A 406 8.11 -14.78 27.72
CA LEU A 406 7.96 -15.44 26.43
C LEU A 406 9.30 -16.01 25.94
N GLY A 407 10.39 -15.25 26.05
CA GLY A 407 11.73 -15.70 25.64
C GLY A 407 12.20 -16.94 26.39
N ARG A 408 11.92 -17.05 27.69
CA ARG A 408 12.25 -18.24 28.50
C ARG A 408 11.47 -19.49 28.06
N THR A 409 10.19 -19.34 27.70
CA THR A 409 9.42 -20.47 27.14
C THR A 409 9.92 -20.82 25.74
N LEU A 410 10.24 -19.81 24.93
CA LEU A 410 10.75 -19.99 23.57
C LEU A 410 12.07 -20.76 23.54
N SER A 411 13.00 -20.50 24.46
CA SER A 411 14.28 -21.22 24.55
C SER A 411 14.14 -22.72 24.86
N GLY A 412 12.97 -23.15 25.36
CA GLY A 412 12.67 -24.56 25.60
C GLY A 412 12.27 -25.34 24.34
N LEU A 413 11.99 -24.66 23.22
CA LEU A 413 11.56 -25.29 21.97
C LEU A 413 12.77 -25.63 21.07
N PRO A 414 12.90 -26.86 20.55
CA PRO A 414 14.05 -27.31 19.76
C PRO A 414 13.91 -26.94 18.26
N VAL A 415 13.58 -25.68 17.98
CA VAL A 415 13.39 -25.13 16.63
C VAL A 415 13.95 -23.71 16.54
N ASP A 416 14.06 -23.19 15.31
CA ASP A 416 14.38 -21.78 15.09
C ASP A 416 13.43 -20.85 15.90
N PRO A 417 13.93 -19.77 16.51
CA PRO A 417 13.13 -18.85 17.31
C PRO A 417 11.86 -18.32 16.61
N ARG A 418 11.88 -18.12 15.29
CA ARG A 418 10.69 -17.70 14.53
C ARG A 418 9.62 -18.78 14.56
N LEU A 419 10.01 -20.03 14.29
CA LEU A 419 9.12 -21.18 14.30
C LEU A 419 8.57 -21.43 15.71
N GLY A 420 9.42 -21.34 16.73
CA GLY A 420 8.98 -21.44 18.12
C GLY A 420 8.00 -20.33 18.49
N ARG A 421 8.21 -19.10 18.00
CA ARG A 421 7.30 -17.98 18.24
C ARG A 421 5.91 -18.21 17.67
N MET A 422 5.82 -18.86 16.50
CA MET A 422 4.55 -19.27 15.88
C MET A 422 3.81 -20.28 16.77
N LEU A 423 4.51 -21.26 17.33
CA LEU A 423 3.92 -22.25 18.25
C LEU A 423 3.35 -21.58 19.51
N LEU A 424 4.09 -20.64 20.11
CA LEU A 424 3.60 -19.89 21.28
C LEU A 424 2.40 -19.00 20.94
N ALA A 425 2.39 -18.37 19.77
CA ALA A 425 1.25 -17.61 19.29
C ALA A 425 0.03 -18.50 19.08
N ALA A 426 0.23 -19.68 18.49
CA ALA A 426 -0.81 -20.64 18.18
C ALA A 426 -1.46 -21.24 19.44
N ASP A 427 -0.69 -21.46 20.50
CA ASP A 427 -1.22 -21.86 21.81
C ASP A 427 -2.17 -20.79 22.38
N ARG A 428 -1.76 -19.52 22.30
CA ARG A 428 -2.58 -18.39 22.75
C ARG A 428 -3.85 -18.20 21.91
N LEU A 429 -3.77 -18.44 20.60
CA LEU A 429 -4.89 -18.28 19.65
C LEU A 429 -5.76 -19.53 19.52
N GLY A 430 -5.38 -20.66 20.14
CA GLY A 430 -6.14 -21.91 20.11
C GLY A 430 -6.00 -22.72 18.81
N CYS A 431 -4.93 -22.52 18.02
CA CYS A 431 -4.68 -23.22 16.75
C CYS A 431 -3.37 -24.05 16.75
N LEU A 432 -2.88 -24.41 17.94
CA LEU A 432 -1.58 -25.08 18.11
C LEU A 432 -1.46 -26.42 17.37
N ALA A 433 -2.51 -27.25 17.31
CA ALA A 433 -2.47 -28.53 16.60
C ALA A 433 -2.16 -28.35 15.10
N ASP A 434 -2.79 -27.38 14.44
CA ASP A 434 -2.55 -27.09 13.02
C ASP A 434 -1.14 -26.48 12.82
N VAL A 435 -0.76 -25.52 13.66
CA VAL A 435 0.55 -24.86 13.53
C VAL A 435 1.70 -25.82 13.83
N LEU A 436 1.53 -26.81 14.72
CA LEU A 436 2.50 -27.89 14.94
C LEU A 436 2.78 -28.65 13.64
N VAL A 437 1.76 -28.97 12.85
CA VAL A 437 1.93 -29.65 11.55
C VAL A 437 2.73 -28.77 10.60
N ILE A 438 2.36 -27.50 10.47
CA ILE A 438 3.00 -26.54 9.55
C ILE A 438 4.46 -26.30 9.95
N VAL A 439 4.74 -25.97 11.21
CA VAL A 439 6.09 -25.72 11.72
C VAL A 439 6.98 -26.95 11.57
N SER A 440 6.42 -28.15 11.77
CA SER A 440 7.16 -29.39 11.55
C SER A 440 7.54 -29.58 10.09
N ALA A 441 6.65 -29.23 9.15
CA ALA A 441 6.92 -29.26 7.71
C ALA A 441 8.01 -28.24 7.33
N MET A 442 7.94 -27.02 7.88
CA MET A 442 8.92 -25.96 7.62
C MET A 442 10.31 -26.27 8.20
N SER A 443 10.39 -27.16 9.20
CA SER A 443 11.65 -27.56 9.83
C SER A 443 12.40 -28.65 9.07
N ILE A 444 11.80 -29.23 8.03
CA ILE A 444 12.37 -30.31 7.24
C ILE A 444 12.41 -29.91 5.76
N GLN A 445 13.05 -30.76 4.96
CA GLN A 445 12.95 -30.62 3.52
C GLN A 445 11.54 -31.02 3.04
N ASP A 446 10.99 -30.27 2.07
CA ASP A 446 9.66 -30.54 1.50
C ASP A 446 9.53 -32.02 1.05
N PRO A 447 8.49 -32.74 1.50
CA PRO A 447 8.25 -34.13 1.11
C PRO A 447 7.82 -34.30 -0.35
N ARG A 448 7.37 -33.24 -1.02
CA ARG A 448 6.97 -33.29 -2.43
C ARG A 448 8.21 -33.31 -3.34
N GLU A 449 8.24 -34.24 -4.28
CA GLU A 449 9.30 -34.37 -5.27
C GLU A 449 8.83 -33.88 -6.64
N ARG A 450 9.71 -33.19 -7.36
CA ARG A 450 9.46 -32.77 -8.74
C ARG A 450 10.63 -33.23 -9.62
N PRO A 451 10.72 -34.54 -9.94
CA PRO A 451 11.77 -35.05 -10.80
C PRO A 451 11.72 -34.33 -12.15
N LEU A 452 12.88 -33.99 -12.72
CA LEU A 452 12.99 -33.18 -13.94
C LEU A 452 12.23 -33.82 -15.12
N ASP A 453 12.32 -35.14 -15.26
CA ASP A 453 11.66 -35.91 -16.34
C ASP A 453 10.14 -36.05 -16.14
N HIS A 454 9.64 -35.79 -14.93
CA HIS A 454 8.25 -35.98 -14.55
C HIS A 454 7.63 -34.73 -13.90
N GLN A 455 8.17 -33.54 -14.16
CA GLN A 455 7.71 -32.31 -13.51
C GLN A 455 6.22 -32.06 -13.72
N GLN A 456 5.72 -32.20 -14.96
CA GLN A 456 4.29 -31.99 -15.26
C GLN A 456 3.39 -33.00 -14.53
N ALA A 457 3.81 -34.27 -14.44
CA ALA A 457 3.05 -35.31 -13.75
C ALA A 457 3.05 -35.10 -12.23
N ALA A 458 4.20 -34.71 -11.66
CA ALA A 458 4.32 -34.35 -10.25
C ALA A 458 3.46 -33.13 -9.92
N ASP A 459 3.52 -32.08 -10.75
CA ASP A 459 2.72 -30.87 -10.58
C ASP A 459 1.21 -31.16 -10.64
N LEU A 460 0.78 -32.01 -11.58
CA LEU A 460 -0.61 -32.45 -11.67
C LEU A 460 -1.04 -33.24 -10.44
N SER A 461 -0.20 -34.16 -9.96
CA SER A 461 -0.46 -34.95 -8.74
C SER A 461 -0.57 -34.06 -7.51
N HIS A 462 0.32 -33.07 -7.37
CA HIS A 462 0.39 -32.22 -6.17
C HIS A 462 -0.61 -31.08 -6.19
N LYS A 463 -1.20 -30.75 -7.35
CA LYS A 463 -2.21 -29.70 -7.51
C LYS A 463 -3.40 -29.86 -6.56
N ARG A 464 -3.78 -31.10 -6.21
CA ARG A 464 -4.88 -31.39 -5.27
C ARG A 464 -4.63 -30.89 -3.83
N PHE A 465 -3.37 -30.59 -3.48
CA PHE A 465 -3.00 -30.07 -2.16
C PHE A 465 -2.88 -28.53 -2.16
N VAL A 466 -2.92 -27.90 -3.33
CA VAL A 466 -2.71 -26.46 -3.46
C VAL A 466 -3.92 -25.70 -2.92
N GLN A 467 -3.66 -24.79 -1.99
CA GLN A 467 -4.64 -23.86 -1.45
C GLN A 467 -4.43 -22.48 -2.11
N PRO A 468 -5.47 -21.85 -2.69
CA PRO A 468 -5.31 -20.64 -3.49
C PRO A 468 -4.67 -19.46 -2.74
N ASP A 469 -5.01 -19.29 -1.46
CA ASP A 469 -4.61 -18.14 -0.65
C ASP A 469 -3.50 -18.46 0.37
N SER A 470 -3.03 -19.72 0.47
CA SER A 470 -2.02 -20.08 1.46
C SER A 470 -1.29 -21.41 1.19
N ASP A 471 0.01 -21.33 0.95
CA ASP A 471 0.89 -22.50 0.92
C ASP A 471 1.03 -23.17 2.30
N PHE A 472 0.87 -22.44 3.42
CA PHE A 472 0.87 -23.06 4.76
C PHE A 472 -0.28 -24.06 4.93
N LEU A 473 -1.50 -23.69 4.53
CA LEU A 473 -2.67 -24.58 4.55
C LEU A 473 -2.51 -25.76 3.58
N SER A 474 -1.73 -25.63 2.50
CA SER A 474 -1.39 -26.78 1.66
C SER A 474 -0.64 -27.89 2.40
N PHE A 475 0.18 -27.55 3.40
CA PHE A 475 0.79 -28.57 4.27
C PHE A 475 -0.25 -29.28 5.12
N LEU A 476 -1.27 -28.58 5.63
CA LEU A 476 -2.36 -29.20 6.37
C LEU A 476 -3.16 -30.16 5.48
N THR A 477 -3.49 -29.75 4.25
CA THR A 477 -4.20 -30.60 3.29
C THR A 477 -3.39 -31.86 2.96
N LEU A 478 -2.08 -31.71 2.71
CA LEU A 478 -1.20 -32.85 2.45
C LEU A 478 -1.09 -33.78 3.68
N TRP A 479 -0.99 -33.20 4.88
CA TRP A 479 -0.89 -33.96 6.13
C TRP A 479 -2.13 -34.79 6.40
N THR A 480 -3.33 -34.21 6.26
CA THR A 480 -4.60 -34.92 6.44
C THR A 480 -4.70 -36.09 5.47
N TYR A 481 -4.41 -35.86 4.18
CA TYR A 481 -4.39 -36.91 3.17
C TYR A 481 -3.41 -38.05 3.52
N LEU A 482 -2.19 -37.71 3.93
CA LEU A 482 -1.18 -38.71 4.29
C LEU A 482 -1.59 -39.52 5.52
N ARG A 483 -2.24 -38.88 6.50
CA ARG A 483 -2.76 -39.57 7.70
C ARG A 483 -3.86 -40.55 7.34
N GLU A 484 -4.87 -40.13 6.59
CA GLU A 484 -5.97 -40.98 6.15
C GLU A 484 -5.45 -42.19 5.36
N LYS A 485 -4.56 -41.96 4.37
CA LYS A 485 -3.99 -43.06 3.57
C LYS A 485 -3.11 -43.99 4.38
N ARG A 486 -2.44 -43.51 5.42
CA ARG A 486 -1.63 -44.35 6.30
C ARG A 486 -2.50 -45.23 7.22
N GLU A 487 -3.68 -44.75 7.61
CA GLU A 487 -4.66 -45.51 8.38
C GLU A 487 -5.38 -46.55 7.50
N GLU A 488 -5.63 -46.24 6.22
CA GLU A 488 -6.27 -47.15 5.25
C GLU A 488 -5.34 -48.23 4.67
N LEU A 489 -4.07 -47.90 4.41
CA LEU A 489 -3.15 -48.76 3.65
C LEU A 489 -2.16 -49.48 4.55
N SER A 490 -1.79 -50.70 4.16
CA SER A 490 -0.63 -51.38 4.78
C SER A 490 0.66 -50.61 4.50
N HIS A 491 1.66 -50.76 5.39
CA HIS A 491 2.93 -50.04 5.31
C HIS A 491 3.63 -50.12 3.94
N SER A 492 3.61 -51.31 3.31
CA SER A 492 4.18 -51.52 1.97
C SER A 492 3.37 -50.80 0.88
N LYS A 493 2.03 -50.88 0.93
CA LYS A 493 1.14 -50.20 -0.02
C LYS A 493 1.25 -48.67 0.11
N PHE A 494 1.33 -48.15 1.33
CA PHE A 494 1.54 -46.73 1.60
C PHE A 494 2.87 -46.21 1.01
N ARG A 495 3.97 -46.95 1.21
CA ARG A 495 5.27 -46.59 0.61
C ARG A 495 5.23 -46.61 -0.92
N LYS A 496 4.55 -47.58 -1.53
CA LYS A 496 4.36 -47.66 -2.99
C LYS A 496 3.51 -46.49 -3.52
N MET A 497 2.45 -46.13 -2.80
CA MET A 497 1.63 -44.95 -3.10
C MET A 497 2.45 -43.67 -3.06
N CYS A 498 3.23 -43.44 -1.99
CA CYS A 498 4.08 -42.26 -1.87
C CYS A 498 4.99 -42.11 -3.10
N LYS A 499 5.65 -43.19 -3.52
CA LYS A 499 6.50 -43.21 -4.71
C LYS A 499 5.71 -42.91 -5.99
N GLY A 500 4.52 -43.49 -6.15
CA GLY A 500 3.66 -43.28 -7.33
C GLY A 500 3.10 -41.86 -7.44
N GLU A 501 3.02 -41.13 -6.32
CA GLU A 501 2.49 -39.76 -6.24
C GLU A 501 3.59 -38.71 -6.06
N TYR A 502 4.85 -39.08 -6.33
CA TYR A 502 6.01 -38.19 -6.22
C TYR A 502 6.17 -37.57 -4.82
N LEU A 503 6.00 -38.40 -3.78
CA LEU A 503 6.18 -38.03 -2.38
C LEU A 503 7.31 -38.84 -1.75
N HIS A 504 8.28 -38.16 -1.14
CA HIS A 504 9.44 -38.78 -0.52
C HIS A 504 9.08 -39.38 0.85
N TYR A 505 8.84 -40.70 0.89
CA TYR A 505 8.43 -41.44 2.09
C TYR A 505 9.29 -41.16 3.34
N VAL A 506 10.63 -41.09 3.21
CA VAL A 506 11.49 -40.81 4.38
C VAL A 506 11.26 -39.42 4.97
N ARG A 507 11.03 -38.39 4.14
CA ARG A 507 10.74 -37.03 4.60
C ARG A 507 9.37 -36.94 5.25
N ILE A 508 8.39 -37.71 4.75
CA ILE A 508 7.08 -37.86 5.41
C ILE A 508 7.24 -38.47 6.81
N ARG A 509 8.06 -39.51 6.94
CA ARG A 509 8.37 -40.09 8.26
C ARG A 509 9.05 -39.06 9.16
N GLU A 510 10.06 -38.36 8.66
CA GLU A 510 10.73 -37.29 9.42
C GLU A 510 9.75 -36.19 9.85
N TRP A 511 8.80 -35.81 9.00
CA TRP A 511 7.75 -34.86 9.34
C TRP A 511 6.91 -35.36 10.53
N HIS A 512 6.49 -36.63 10.52
CA HIS A 512 5.78 -37.23 11.64
C HIS A 512 6.61 -37.26 12.92
N ASP A 513 7.90 -37.57 12.82
CA ASP A 513 8.81 -37.65 13.96
C ASP A 513 9.04 -36.27 14.59
N VAL A 514 9.30 -35.24 13.76
CA VAL A 514 9.41 -33.84 14.20
C VAL A 514 8.12 -33.37 14.86
N HIS A 515 6.97 -33.63 14.24
CA HIS A 515 5.67 -33.26 14.78
C HIS A 515 5.42 -33.91 16.14
N SER A 516 5.76 -35.19 16.28
CA SER A 516 5.59 -35.93 17.54
C SER A 516 6.51 -35.36 18.63
N GLN A 517 7.76 -35.05 18.29
CA GLN A 517 8.72 -34.41 19.20
C GLN A 517 8.25 -33.02 19.66
N LEU A 518 7.80 -32.18 18.72
CA LEU A 518 7.33 -30.84 19.04
C LEU A 518 6.04 -30.88 19.85
N ARG A 519 5.12 -31.78 19.53
CA ARG A 519 3.90 -31.99 20.32
C ARG A 519 4.23 -32.43 21.74
N GLN A 520 5.21 -33.32 21.93
CA GLN A 520 5.64 -33.74 23.26
C GLN A 520 6.30 -32.58 24.02
N THR A 521 7.20 -31.84 23.38
CA THR A 521 7.86 -30.68 23.97
C THR A 521 6.84 -29.60 24.37
N ALA A 522 5.85 -29.34 23.51
CA ALA A 522 4.76 -28.41 23.80
C ALA A 522 3.97 -28.83 25.05
N LYS A 523 3.67 -30.14 25.21
CA LYS A 523 3.05 -30.68 26.42
C LYS A 523 3.93 -30.49 27.66
N ASP A 524 5.23 -30.76 27.55
CA ASP A 524 6.19 -30.59 28.65
C ASP A 524 6.26 -29.11 29.10
N LEU A 525 6.10 -28.18 28.14
CA LEU A 525 5.99 -26.74 28.37
C LEU A 525 4.57 -26.28 28.79
N LYS A 526 3.65 -27.21 29.05
CA LYS A 526 2.25 -26.97 29.47
C LYS A 526 1.38 -26.24 28.44
N MET A 527 1.75 -26.27 27.17
CA MET A 527 0.92 -25.78 26.05
C MET A 527 -0.22 -26.78 25.78
N ARG A 528 -1.31 -26.30 25.18
CA ARG A 528 -2.54 -27.09 24.93
C ARG A 528 -2.77 -27.23 23.42
N PRO A 529 -2.32 -28.33 22.79
CA PRO A 529 -2.43 -28.51 21.34
C PRO A 529 -3.86 -28.41 20.79
N GLY A 530 -4.88 -28.84 21.54
CA GLY A 530 -6.26 -28.86 21.06
C GLY A 530 -6.47 -29.87 19.92
N HIS A 531 -7.37 -29.54 18.99
CA HIS A 531 -7.71 -30.31 17.80
C HIS A 531 -7.36 -29.52 16.53
N THR A 532 -7.13 -30.22 15.42
CA THR A 532 -6.89 -29.63 14.09
C THR A 532 -8.20 -29.11 13.48
N GLY A 533 -8.09 -28.16 12.55
CA GLY A 533 -9.25 -27.54 11.88
C GLY A 533 -9.63 -26.18 12.45
N ALA A 534 -8.67 -25.44 13.02
CA ALA A 534 -8.87 -24.06 13.41
C ALA A 534 -9.15 -23.15 12.20
N ASP A 535 -9.72 -21.98 12.47
CA ASP A 535 -9.92 -20.93 11.47
C ASP A 535 -8.59 -20.59 10.78
N PRO A 536 -8.51 -20.68 9.42
CA PRO A 536 -7.35 -20.26 8.64
C PRO A 536 -6.76 -18.91 9.04
N ASP A 537 -7.59 -17.93 9.38
CA ASP A 537 -7.14 -16.59 9.75
C ASP A 537 -6.39 -16.59 11.09
N LEU A 538 -6.81 -17.43 12.05
CA LEU A 538 -6.10 -17.60 13.32
C LEU A 538 -4.76 -18.31 13.13
N ILE A 539 -4.71 -19.29 12.23
CA ILE A 539 -3.46 -19.95 11.84
C ILE A 539 -2.51 -18.91 11.25
N HIS A 540 -2.97 -18.09 10.29
CA HIS A 540 -2.13 -17.07 9.68
C HIS A 540 -1.67 -15.99 10.65
N GLN A 541 -2.54 -15.55 11.56
CA GLN A 541 -2.17 -14.62 12.65
C GLN A 541 -1.08 -15.22 13.56
N ALA A 542 -1.15 -16.51 13.89
CA ALA A 542 -0.10 -17.18 14.66
C ALA A 542 1.23 -17.24 13.90
N MET A 543 1.19 -17.57 12.61
CA MET A 543 2.38 -17.60 11.74
C MET A 543 3.02 -16.21 11.62
N LEU A 544 2.21 -15.17 11.50
CA LEU A 544 2.64 -13.78 11.32
C LEU A 544 3.52 -13.29 12.49
N GLU A 545 3.25 -13.71 13.72
CA GLU A 545 4.07 -13.30 14.88
C GLU A 545 5.53 -13.80 14.82
N GLY A 546 5.82 -14.84 14.02
CA GLY A 546 7.19 -15.28 13.73
C GLY A 546 7.80 -14.65 12.47
N LEU A 547 6.99 -13.99 11.65
CA LEU A 547 7.32 -13.57 10.27
C LEU A 547 7.12 -12.07 10.04
N LEU A 548 7.17 -11.24 11.08
CA LEU A 548 6.96 -9.79 11.00
C LEU A 548 7.92 -9.08 10.04
N SER A 549 9.14 -9.61 9.83
CA SER A 549 10.06 -9.10 8.81
C SER A 549 9.93 -9.74 7.43
N HIS A 550 9.06 -10.74 7.24
CA HIS A 550 8.82 -11.44 5.97
C HIS A 550 7.44 -11.11 5.39
N ILE A 551 6.96 -9.89 5.63
CA ILE A 551 5.74 -9.37 5.02
C ILE A 551 6.06 -8.59 3.74
N GLY A 552 5.11 -8.55 2.81
CA GLY A 552 5.20 -7.79 1.58
C GLY A 552 3.90 -7.07 1.23
N LEU A 553 4.03 -5.82 0.81
CA LEU A 553 2.99 -5.03 0.17
C LEU A 553 3.23 -5.04 -1.34
N LYS A 554 2.23 -5.46 -2.11
CA LYS A 554 2.30 -5.52 -3.56
C LYS A 554 2.41 -4.12 -4.15
N ASP A 555 3.30 -3.95 -5.13
CA ASP A 555 3.42 -2.72 -5.91
C ASP A 555 2.19 -2.50 -6.81
N THR A 556 1.81 -1.25 -7.09
CA THR A 556 0.53 -0.91 -7.75
C THR A 556 0.43 -1.47 -9.17
N ASP A 557 1.54 -1.52 -9.90
CA ASP A 557 1.58 -1.82 -11.34
C ASP A 557 2.19 -3.19 -11.67
N GLY A 558 2.64 -3.96 -10.67
CA GLY A 558 3.50 -5.13 -10.85
C GLY A 558 3.06 -6.42 -10.14
N ARG A 559 3.87 -7.47 -10.31
CA ARG A 559 3.85 -8.70 -9.49
C ARG A 559 4.94 -8.72 -8.41
N GLU A 560 5.65 -7.60 -8.27
CA GLU A 560 6.68 -7.40 -7.26
C GLU A 560 6.05 -6.90 -5.95
N TYR A 561 6.67 -7.29 -4.84
CA TYR A 561 6.32 -6.86 -3.49
C TYR A 561 7.45 -6.02 -2.91
N VAL A 562 7.07 -4.93 -2.26
CA VAL A 562 7.93 -4.19 -1.34
C VAL A 562 7.78 -4.83 0.04
N GLY A 563 8.86 -5.40 0.54
CA GLY A 563 8.98 -6.03 1.84
C GLY A 563 9.56 -5.11 2.90
N ALA A 564 9.68 -5.65 4.11
CA ALA A 564 10.36 -4.98 5.21
C ALA A 564 11.75 -4.49 4.78
N ARG A 565 12.13 -3.29 5.23
CA ARG A 565 13.42 -2.64 4.93
C ARG A 565 13.64 -2.40 3.43
N ASN A 566 12.57 -2.11 2.68
CA ASN A 566 12.57 -1.84 1.24
C ASN A 566 13.15 -2.99 0.41
N SER A 567 13.03 -4.24 0.90
CA SER A 567 13.36 -5.42 0.10
C SER A 567 12.36 -5.54 -1.06
N LYS A 568 12.82 -5.99 -2.22
CA LYS A 568 11.97 -6.25 -3.39
C LYS A 568 11.99 -7.73 -3.70
N PHE A 569 10.82 -8.36 -3.77
CA PHE A 569 10.72 -9.79 -4.01
C PHE A 569 9.47 -10.17 -4.80
N MET A 570 9.46 -11.38 -5.34
CA MET A 570 8.29 -11.94 -6.03
C MET A 570 7.88 -13.28 -5.43
N VAL A 571 6.60 -13.63 -5.56
CA VAL A 571 6.08 -14.93 -5.15
C VAL A 571 6.65 -16.02 -6.07
N PHE A 572 7.20 -17.09 -5.47
CA PHE A 572 7.75 -18.22 -6.21
C PHE A 572 6.68 -18.88 -7.11
N PRO A 573 6.97 -19.22 -8.39
CA PRO A 573 5.97 -19.71 -9.34
C PRO A 573 5.20 -20.97 -8.89
N GLY A 574 5.82 -21.80 -8.05
CA GLY A 574 5.19 -23.00 -7.49
C GLY A 574 4.18 -22.77 -6.36
N SER A 575 4.00 -21.52 -5.92
CA SER A 575 3.04 -21.12 -4.88
C SER A 575 1.62 -21.03 -5.42
N GLY A 576 0.62 -21.37 -4.59
CA GLY A 576 -0.80 -21.17 -4.93
C GLY A 576 -1.14 -19.71 -5.23
N LEU A 577 -0.41 -18.78 -4.62
CA LEU A 577 -0.62 -17.34 -4.71
C LEU A 577 0.02 -16.71 -5.96
N ALA A 578 0.88 -17.43 -6.69
CA ALA A 578 1.65 -16.87 -7.80
C ALA A 578 0.75 -16.40 -8.97
N LYS A 579 -0.39 -17.07 -9.18
CA LYS A 579 -1.33 -16.74 -10.27
C LYS A 579 -2.16 -15.50 -9.96
N LYS A 580 -2.59 -15.33 -8.72
CA LYS A 580 -3.40 -14.20 -8.24
C LYS A 580 -2.76 -13.59 -6.98
N PRO A 581 -1.63 -12.84 -7.12
CA PRO A 581 -0.89 -12.30 -5.99
C PRO A 581 -1.74 -11.28 -5.20
N PRO A 582 -2.03 -11.51 -3.90
CA PRO A 582 -2.82 -10.60 -3.08
C PRO A 582 -2.06 -9.33 -2.71
N ARG A 583 -2.76 -8.28 -2.26
CA ARG A 583 -2.15 -6.99 -1.88
C ARG A 583 -1.11 -7.14 -0.76
N TRP A 584 -1.43 -7.95 0.25
CA TRP A 584 -0.54 -8.21 1.39
C TRP A 584 -0.28 -9.71 1.49
N ILE A 585 1.00 -10.05 1.70
CA ILE A 585 1.43 -11.43 1.96
C ILE A 585 2.39 -11.49 3.12
N MET A 586 2.44 -12.65 3.77
CA MET A 586 3.61 -13.11 4.52
C MET A 586 4.27 -14.27 3.78
N ALA A 587 5.58 -14.37 3.92
CA ALA A 587 6.39 -15.45 3.38
C ALA A 587 7.05 -16.23 4.53
N GLY A 588 7.01 -17.56 4.47
CA GLY A 588 7.75 -18.40 5.39
C GLY A 588 9.26 -18.19 5.22
N GLU A 589 9.70 -18.10 3.97
CA GLU A 589 11.11 -17.89 3.62
C GLU A 589 11.27 -16.90 2.46
N LEU A 590 12.31 -16.08 2.55
CA LEU A 590 12.79 -15.26 1.45
C LEU A 590 14.16 -15.83 1.01
N VAL A 591 14.25 -16.29 -0.24
CA VAL A 591 15.46 -16.95 -0.77
C VAL A 591 15.93 -16.24 -2.02
N GLU A 592 17.19 -15.83 -2.03
CA GLU A 592 17.82 -15.16 -3.18
C GLU A 592 18.47 -16.19 -4.09
N THR A 593 18.03 -16.25 -5.35
CA THR A 593 18.67 -17.02 -6.43
C THR A 593 19.12 -16.08 -7.55
N THR A 594 18.38 -16.01 -8.66
CA THR A 594 18.54 -14.95 -9.69
C THR A 594 17.87 -13.64 -9.27
N ARG A 595 16.91 -13.72 -8.36
CA ARG A 595 16.20 -12.63 -7.70
C ARG A 595 15.70 -13.12 -6.33
N LEU A 596 15.17 -12.22 -5.52
CA LEU A 596 14.60 -12.57 -4.23
C LEU A 596 13.20 -13.19 -4.42
N TRP A 597 13.05 -14.44 -3.99
CA TRP A 597 11.80 -15.20 -4.08
C TRP A 597 11.20 -15.43 -2.72
N ALA A 598 9.88 -15.22 -2.61
CA ALA A 598 9.09 -15.58 -1.45
C ALA A 598 8.50 -16.98 -1.62
N ARG A 599 8.82 -17.86 -0.66
CA ARG A 599 8.42 -19.26 -0.62
C ARG A 599 7.55 -19.51 0.61
N THR A 600 6.58 -20.41 0.43
CA THR A 600 5.57 -20.74 1.45
C THR A 600 4.82 -19.48 1.89
N ASN A 601 3.89 -19.03 1.06
CA ASN A 601 3.24 -17.73 1.19
C ASN A 601 1.81 -17.86 1.71
N ALA A 602 1.30 -16.82 2.36
CA ALA A 602 -0.12 -16.67 2.66
C ALA A 602 -0.57 -15.22 2.53
N LYS A 603 -1.84 -15.06 2.14
CA LYS A 603 -2.54 -13.78 2.19
C LYS A 603 -2.74 -13.35 3.64
N ILE A 604 -2.51 -12.08 3.93
CA ILE A 604 -2.71 -11.51 5.28
C ILE A 604 -3.48 -10.18 5.18
N GLN A 605 -3.96 -9.71 6.33
CA GLN A 605 -4.60 -8.40 6.47
C GLN A 605 -3.71 -7.42 7.25
N PRO A 606 -3.69 -6.12 6.90
CA PRO A 606 -2.83 -5.14 7.54
C PRO A 606 -3.13 -4.94 9.04
N GLU A 607 -4.38 -5.12 9.48
CA GLU A 607 -4.78 -4.99 10.88
C GLU A 607 -4.13 -6.07 11.76
N TRP A 608 -3.87 -7.25 11.20
CA TRP A 608 -3.16 -8.33 11.89
C TRP A 608 -1.71 -7.95 12.14
N ILE A 609 -1.09 -7.26 11.17
CA ILE A 609 0.30 -6.78 11.26
C ILE A 609 0.39 -5.73 12.37
N GLU A 610 -0.51 -4.75 12.41
CA GLU A 610 -0.52 -3.71 13.45
C GLU A 610 -0.63 -4.33 14.86
N LYS A 611 -1.52 -5.31 15.04
CA LYS A 611 -1.72 -6.00 16.33
C LYS A 611 -0.49 -6.83 16.71
N ALA A 612 0.01 -7.66 15.80
CA ALA A 612 1.14 -8.55 16.05
C ALA A 612 2.46 -7.79 16.29
N ALA A 613 2.61 -6.61 15.67
CA ALA A 613 3.82 -5.78 15.76
C ALA A 613 3.64 -4.55 16.65
N ALA A 614 2.67 -4.55 17.59
CA ALA A 614 2.36 -3.37 18.41
C ALA A 614 3.57 -2.79 19.17
N HIS A 615 4.57 -3.61 19.51
CA HIS A 615 5.83 -3.22 20.14
C HIS A 615 6.93 -2.74 19.18
N LEU A 616 6.70 -2.80 17.86
CA LEU A 616 7.67 -2.47 16.81
C LEU A 616 7.21 -1.35 15.88
N VAL A 617 5.90 -1.14 15.74
CA VAL A 617 5.35 -0.12 14.85
C VAL A 617 5.79 1.29 15.26
N LYS A 618 6.07 2.13 14.26
CA LYS A 618 6.27 3.57 14.44
C LYS A 618 5.01 4.30 14.05
N ARG A 619 4.51 5.14 14.95
CA ARG A 619 3.33 6.00 14.74
C ARG A 619 3.78 7.43 14.50
N SER A 620 3.22 8.07 13.49
CA SER A 620 3.39 9.50 13.22
C SER A 620 2.03 10.12 12.98
N TYR A 621 1.85 11.36 13.45
CA TYR A 621 0.58 12.08 13.38
C TYR A 621 0.80 13.37 12.60
N ASN A 622 -0.01 13.61 11.58
CA ASN A 622 0.10 14.78 10.70
C ASN A 622 -1.24 15.53 10.65
N GLU A 623 -1.19 16.79 10.23
CA GLU A 623 -2.35 17.65 10.02
C GLU A 623 -3.29 17.74 11.25
N PRO A 624 -2.78 18.13 12.43
CA PRO A 624 -3.67 18.42 13.56
C PRO A 624 -4.58 19.60 13.17
N HIS A 625 -5.89 19.38 13.18
CA HIS A 625 -6.87 20.38 12.80
C HIS A 625 -8.10 20.30 13.71
N TRP A 626 -8.75 21.43 13.93
CA TRP A 626 -10.03 21.48 14.62
C TRP A 626 -11.13 20.84 13.75
N SER A 627 -11.96 19.99 14.35
CA SER A 627 -13.15 19.45 13.70
C SER A 627 -14.40 19.95 14.41
N THR A 628 -15.11 20.92 13.82
CA THR A 628 -16.38 21.44 14.35
C THR A 628 -17.39 20.31 14.62
N ARG A 629 -17.50 19.34 13.70
CA ARG A 629 -18.43 18.20 13.83
C ARG A 629 -18.13 17.32 15.04
N ARG A 630 -16.86 17.08 15.36
CA ARG A 630 -16.44 16.24 16.51
C ARG A 630 -16.15 17.05 17.76
N SER A 631 -16.16 18.38 17.65
CA SER A 631 -15.77 19.34 18.70
C SER A 631 -14.44 18.95 19.37
N ALA A 632 -13.47 18.52 18.56
CA ALA A 632 -12.16 18.07 19.01
C ALA A 632 -11.12 18.27 17.92
N VAL A 633 -9.86 18.39 18.34
CA VAL A 633 -8.71 18.38 17.42
C VAL A 633 -8.48 16.96 16.93
N MET A 634 -8.44 16.79 15.61
CA MET A 634 -8.25 15.53 14.92
C MET A 634 -6.92 15.55 14.18
N ALA A 635 -6.27 14.40 14.05
CA ALA A 635 -5.07 14.25 13.25
C ALA A 635 -5.14 12.97 12.40
N LYS A 636 -4.39 12.94 11.30
CA LYS A 636 -4.20 11.73 10.49
C LYS A 636 -3.02 10.93 11.06
N GLU A 637 -3.30 9.71 11.49
CA GLU A 637 -2.30 8.77 11.98
C GLU A 637 -1.79 7.87 10.84
N LYS A 638 -0.46 7.84 10.71
CA LYS A 638 0.29 6.92 9.88
C LYS A 638 1.06 5.94 10.75
N VAL A 639 0.86 4.63 10.52
CA VAL A 639 1.54 3.55 11.24
C VAL A 639 2.42 2.79 10.27
N THR A 640 3.71 2.68 10.58
CA THR A 640 4.69 1.99 9.73
C THR A 640 5.38 0.85 10.48
N LEU A 641 5.67 -0.24 9.78
CA LEU A 641 6.49 -1.35 10.27
C LEU A 641 7.63 -1.58 9.28
N TYR A 642 8.88 -1.39 9.74
CA TYR A 642 10.08 -1.58 8.91
C TYR A 642 10.04 -0.84 7.55
N GLY A 643 9.44 0.35 7.51
CA GLY A 643 9.29 1.16 6.29
C GLY A 643 8.01 0.90 5.50
N LEU A 644 7.27 -0.18 5.80
CA LEU A 644 6.00 -0.46 5.15
C LEU A 644 4.86 0.31 5.83
N PRO A 645 4.01 1.03 5.08
CA PRO A 645 2.83 1.70 5.62
C PRO A 645 1.71 0.68 5.89
N ILE A 646 1.47 0.40 7.17
CA ILE A 646 0.37 -0.50 7.61
C ILE A 646 -0.94 0.29 7.67
N VAL A 647 -0.87 1.51 8.19
CA VAL A 647 -1.98 2.48 8.24
C VAL A 647 -1.47 3.79 7.64
N VAL A 648 -2.24 4.40 6.75
CA VAL A 648 -1.82 5.63 6.04
C VAL A 648 -2.46 6.87 6.67
N ASP A 649 -3.79 6.96 6.70
CA ASP A 649 -4.52 8.16 7.12
C ASP A 649 -5.69 7.83 8.07
N ARG A 650 -5.41 7.11 9.17
CA ARG A 650 -6.46 6.83 10.17
C ARG A 650 -6.74 8.09 10.98
N LEU A 651 -7.96 8.60 10.93
CA LEU A 651 -8.35 9.77 11.70
C LEU A 651 -8.44 9.43 13.19
N VAL A 652 -7.65 10.11 14.02
CA VAL A 652 -7.59 9.91 15.48
C VAL A 652 -7.75 11.22 16.23
N THR A 653 -8.28 11.15 17.46
CA THR A 653 -8.39 12.31 18.33
C THR A 653 -7.00 12.70 18.83
N TYR A 654 -6.59 13.94 18.59
CA TYR A 654 -5.22 14.40 18.86
C TYR A 654 -4.97 14.73 20.33
N SER A 655 -6.01 14.98 21.11
CA SER A 655 -5.91 15.33 22.53
C SER A 655 -5.24 14.27 23.41
N ALA A 656 -5.25 12.99 22.99
CA ALA A 656 -4.55 11.91 23.71
C ALA A 656 -3.07 11.80 23.32
N ILE A 657 -2.65 12.46 22.25
CA ILE A 657 -1.28 12.45 21.72
C ILE A 657 -0.53 13.70 22.18
N ASP A 658 -1.09 14.88 21.89
CA ASP A 658 -0.55 16.17 22.31
C ASP A 658 -1.68 17.06 22.84
N PRO A 659 -1.92 17.06 24.17
CA PRO A 659 -2.97 17.86 24.77
C PRO A 659 -2.68 19.37 24.70
N VAL A 660 -1.41 19.78 24.60
CA VAL A 660 -1.02 21.21 24.58
C VAL A 660 -1.42 21.82 23.24
N VAL A 661 -1.02 21.19 22.14
CA VAL A 661 -1.41 21.62 20.78
C VAL A 661 -2.92 21.51 20.60
N ALA A 662 -3.55 20.46 21.15
CA ALA A 662 -4.99 20.31 21.07
C ALA A 662 -5.75 21.44 21.79
N ARG A 663 -5.23 21.93 22.94
CA ARG A 663 -5.80 23.08 23.66
C ARG A 663 -5.64 24.38 22.88
N ASP A 664 -4.44 24.64 22.34
CA ASP A 664 -4.17 25.83 21.54
C ASP A 664 -5.14 25.95 20.35
N LEU A 665 -5.25 24.88 19.55
CA LEU A 665 -6.17 24.83 18.42
C LEU A 665 -7.64 24.90 18.85
N PHE A 666 -7.99 24.35 20.01
CA PHE A 666 -9.32 24.51 20.58
C PHE A 666 -9.62 25.99 20.88
N ILE A 667 -8.72 26.72 21.55
CA ILE A 667 -8.96 28.13 21.87
C ILE A 667 -9.08 28.95 20.59
N ARG A 668 -8.12 28.82 19.66
CA ARG A 668 -8.07 29.60 18.42
C ARG A 668 -9.29 29.36 17.54
N HIS A 669 -9.57 28.12 17.20
CA HIS A 669 -10.65 27.81 16.26
C HIS A 669 -12.02 27.81 16.94
N ALA A 670 -12.14 27.14 18.09
CA ALA A 670 -13.43 26.94 18.72
C ALA A 670 -13.95 28.21 19.41
N LEU A 671 -13.09 28.94 20.15
CA LEU A 671 -13.50 30.07 20.99
C LEU A 671 -13.28 31.44 20.33
N VAL A 672 -12.09 31.68 19.74
CA VAL A 672 -11.77 32.97 19.13
C VAL A 672 -12.44 33.11 17.76
N GLN A 673 -12.22 32.17 16.84
CA GLN A 673 -12.81 32.20 15.49
C GLN A 673 -14.28 31.78 15.45
N GLY A 674 -14.82 31.25 16.55
CA GLY A 674 -16.23 30.89 16.66
C GLY A 674 -16.63 29.59 15.96
N GLU A 675 -15.68 28.71 15.61
CA GLU A 675 -15.94 27.43 14.90
C GLU A 675 -16.49 26.32 15.82
N TRP A 676 -17.19 26.69 16.89
CA TRP A 676 -17.76 25.78 17.87
C TRP A 676 -19.28 25.96 17.98
N LYS A 677 -20.01 24.88 17.68
CA LYS A 677 -21.46 24.85 17.87
C LYS A 677 -21.77 24.44 19.31
N THR A 678 -22.09 25.43 20.14
CA THR A 678 -22.42 25.23 21.56
C THR A 678 -23.61 26.08 22.00
N ASN A 679 -24.24 25.67 23.11
CA ASN A 679 -25.38 26.37 23.72
C ASN A 679 -24.97 27.15 24.99
N HIS A 680 -23.67 27.43 25.17
CA HIS A 680 -23.19 28.18 26.33
C HIS A 680 -23.55 29.67 26.20
N ARG A 681 -24.09 30.25 27.28
CA ARG A 681 -24.55 31.64 27.31
C ARG A 681 -23.44 32.65 27.07
N PHE A 682 -22.29 32.49 27.74
CA PHE A 682 -21.13 33.39 27.58
C PHE A 682 -20.69 33.45 26.11
N PHE A 683 -20.70 32.30 25.41
CA PHE A 683 -20.25 32.22 24.02
C PHE A 683 -21.18 32.99 23.09
N ALA A 684 -22.50 32.85 23.26
CA ALA A 684 -23.48 33.63 22.50
C ALA A 684 -23.36 35.14 22.78
N HIS A 685 -23.15 35.52 24.05
CA HIS A 685 -22.93 36.92 24.43
C HIS A 685 -21.65 37.50 23.80
N ASN A 686 -20.52 36.80 23.93
CA ASN A 686 -19.24 37.21 23.38
C ASN A 686 -19.28 37.36 21.85
N ARG A 687 -20.01 36.47 21.16
CA ARG A 687 -20.21 36.55 19.71
C ARG A 687 -21.02 37.79 19.33
N ALA A 688 -22.11 38.08 20.04
CA ALA A 688 -22.91 39.28 19.81
C ALA A 688 -22.10 40.57 20.06
N LEU A 689 -21.28 40.60 21.11
CA LEU A 689 -20.45 41.76 21.44
C LEU A 689 -19.32 41.99 20.43
N LEU A 690 -18.70 40.92 19.90
CA LEU A 690 -17.73 41.03 18.80
C LEU A 690 -18.39 41.57 17.53
N GLU A 691 -19.61 41.11 17.22
CA GLU A 691 -20.39 41.60 16.08
C GLU A 691 -20.75 43.10 16.24
N GLU A 692 -21.13 43.55 17.44
CA GLU A 692 -21.36 44.97 17.75
C GLU A 692 -20.10 45.83 17.55
N VAL A 693 -18.94 45.35 17.97
CA VAL A 693 -17.66 46.07 17.78
C VAL A 693 -17.24 46.11 16.30
N ASP A 694 -17.44 45.01 15.56
CA ASP A 694 -17.17 44.97 14.12
C ASP A 694 -18.09 45.97 13.37
N GLU A 695 -19.36 46.12 13.78
CA GLU A 695 -20.27 47.15 13.24
C GLU A 695 -19.78 48.58 13.51
N ILE A 696 -19.20 48.84 14.69
CA ILE A 696 -18.61 50.15 15.03
C ILE A 696 -17.40 50.46 14.14
N GLU A 697 -16.53 49.48 13.87
CA GLU A 697 -15.39 49.65 12.96
C GLU A 697 -15.81 50.02 11.54
N ASP A 698 -16.87 49.38 11.05
CA ASP A 698 -17.43 49.64 9.73
C ASP A 698 -18.09 51.03 9.64
N ARG A 699 -18.79 51.48 10.70
CA ARG A 699 -19.43 52.80 10.80
C ARG A 699 -18.40 53.94 10.82
N VAL A 700 -17.36 53.81 11.63
CA VAL A 700 -16.33 54.85 11.82
C VAL A 700 -15.21 54.74 10.75
N ARG A 701 -15.25 53.70 9.91
CA ARG A 701 -14.26 53.43 8.85
C ARG A 701 -12.84 53.33 9.39
N ARG A 702 -12.69 52.63 10.53
CA ARG A 702 -11.45 52.44 11.29
C ARG A 702 -11.34 51.00 11.77
N ARG A 703 -10.35 50.23 11.26
CA ARG A 703 -10.06 48.82 11.64
C ARG A 703 -9.16 48.68 12.86
N ASP A 704 -8.92 49.78 13.56
CA ASP A 704 -8.04 49.84 14.72
C ASP A 704 -8.82 50.02 16.03
N ILE A 705 -10.13 49.78 16.05
CA ILE A 705 -10.96 49.96 17.25
C ILE A 705 -11.05 48.65 18.04
N ARG A 706 -11.12 47.50 17.36
CA ARG A 706 -11.17 46.17 17.98
C ARG A 706 -9.77 45.68 18.39
N VAL A 707 -9.69 44.94 19.49
CA VAL A 707 -8.49 44.17 19.87
C VAL A 707 -8.22 42.99 18.93
N ASP A 708 -6.95 42.61 18.76
CA ASP A 708 -6.57 41.51 17.87
C ASP A 708 -6.93 40.12 18.42
N ASP A 709 -6.94 39.12 17.53
CA ASP A 709 -7.25 37.73 17.88
C ASP A 709 -6.25 37.12 18.89
N GLU A 710 -5.01 37.61 18.97
CA GLU A 710 -4.04 37.17 19.97
C GLU A 710 -4.40 37.68 21.37
N THR A 711 -4.98 38.88 21.47
CA THR A 711 -5.51 39.43 22.72
C THR A 711 -6.72 38.60 23.18
N LEU A 712 -7.63 38.25 22.26
CA LEU A 712 -8.76 37.35 22.56
C LEU A 712 -8.29 35.95 22.97
N TYR A 713 -7.26 35.43 22.29
CA TYR A 713 -6.62 34.16 22.67
C TYR A 713 -6.05 34.24 24.09
N ALA A 714 -5.26 35.28 24.40
CA ALA A 714 -4.66 35.47 25.72
C ALA A 714 -5.72 35.59 26.83
N PHE A 715 -6.85 36.24 26.53
CA PHE A 715 -7.99 36.32 27.45
C PHE A 715 -8.50 34.93 27.84
N TYR A 716 -8.74 34.06 26.86
CA TYR A 716 -9.22 32.70 27.08
C TYR A 716 -8.14 31.81 27.70
N ASP A 717 -6.90 31.89 27.20
CA ASP A 717 -5.77 31.08 27.66
C ASP A 717 -5.48 31.28 29.15
N ALA A 718 -5.51 32.53 29.62
CA ALA A 718 -5.26 32.87 31.03
C ALA A 718 -6.34 32.33 31.99
N ARG A 719 -7.54 32.00 31.49
CA ARG A 719 -8.72 31.65 32.31
C ARG A 719 -9.15 30.19 32.17
N LEU A 720 -8.83 29.54 31.05
CA LEU A 720 -9.18 28.14 30.77
C LEU A 720 -8.26 27.16 31.48
N GLY A 721 -8.85 26.15 32.12
CA GLY A 721 -8.11 25.01 32.65
C GLY A 721 -7.28 24.28 31.59
N THR A 722 -6.15 23.70 31.99
CA THR A 722 -5.22 22.96 31.10
C THR A 722 -5.85 21.72 30.47
N GLU A 723 -6.91 21.19 31.08
CA GLU A 723 -7.67 20.03 30.66
C GLU A 723 -8.67 20.33 29.54
N ALA A 724 -8.98 21.61 29.25
CA ALA A 724 -9.94 22.03 28.24
C ALA A 724 -9.39 21.88 26.81
N VAL A 725 -9.15 20.63 26.39
CA VAL A 725 -8.51 20.26 25.10
C VAL A 725 -9.51 19.89 23.99
N SER A 726 -10.80 19.87 24.31
CA SER A 726 -11.90 19.64 23.36
C SER A 726 -13.22 20.12 23.95
N GLY A 727 -14.29 20.21 23.16
CA GLY A 727 -15.61 20.64 23.65
C GLY A 727 -16.13 19.79 24.82
N ARG A 728 -15.92 18.46 24.79
CA ARG A 728 -16.32 17.57 25.89
C ARG A 728 -15.52 17.83 27.17
N HIS A 729 -14.21 18.06 27.05
CA HIS A 729 -13.38 18.36 28.20
C HIS A 729 -13.72 19.75 28.77
N PHE A 730 -13.91 20.74 27.89
CA PHE A 730 -14.41 22.06 28.26
C PHE A 730 -15.73 21.96 29.01
N ASP A 731 -16.73 21.24 28.51
CA ASP A 731 -18.04 21.12 29.16
C ASP A 731 -17.94 20.51 30.57
N THR A 732 -16.97 19.63 30.78
CA THR A 732 -16.71 19.01 32.09
C THR A 732 -16.09 20.01 33.05
N TRP A 733 -15.08 20.75 32.60
CA TRP A 733 -14.43 21.82 33.37
C TRP A 733 -15.38 22.99 33.66
N TRP A 734 -16.09 23.51 32.64
CA TRP A 734 -16.97 24.66 32.75
C TRP A 734 -18.14 24.43 33.71
N LYS A 735 -18.64 23.19 33.84
CA LYS A 735 -19.67 22.84 34.83
C LYS A 735 -19.24 23.14 36.28
N GLN A 736 -17.95 23.04 36.57
CA GLN A 736 -17.38 23.34 37.88
C GLN A 736 -17.06 24.83 37.97
N ALA A 737 -16.26 25.35 37.03
CA ALA A 737 -15.80 26.75 37.03
C ALA A 737 -16.95 27.77 37.06
N ARG A 738 -18.03 27.54 36.31
CA ARG A 738 -19.18 28.46 36.26
C ARG A 738 -19.96 28.57 37.57
N ARG A 739 -19.79 27.63 38.52
CA ARG A 739 -20.44 27.70 39.83
C ARG A 739 -19.80 28.77 40.69
N ASP A 740 -18.49 28.95 40.55
CA ASP A 740 -17.71 29.88 41.33
C ASP A 740 -17.70 31.26 40.66
N ASN A 741 -17.55 31.31 39.34
CA ASN A 741 -17.63 32.55 38.56
C ASN A 741 -18.36 32.33 37.22
N PRO A 742 -19.67 32.62 37.15
CA PRO A 742 -20.47 32.45 35.92
C PRO A 742 -20.02 33.30 34.74
N GLU A 743 -19.45 34.48 35.01
CA GLU A 743 -19.01 35.46 34.01
C GLU A 743 -17.52 35.35 33.69
N LEU A 744 -16.84 34.28 34.14
CA LEU A 744 -15.39 34.11 34.00
C LEU A 744 -14.91 34.29 32.55
N LEU A 745 -15.69 33.84 31.57
CA LEU A 745 -15.33 33.86 30.16
C LEU A 745 -16.13 34.88 29.34
N THR A 746 -16.94 35.72 29.99
CA THR A 746 -17.77 36.72 29.31
C THR A 746 -16.94 37.98 29.03
N PHE A 747 -16.97 38.48 27.79
CA PHE A 747 -16.31 39.74 27.42
C PHE A 747 -17.08 40.94 27.98
N THR A 748 -16.36 42.01 28.30
CA THR A 748 -16.94 43.35 28.50
C THR A 748 -16.60 44.24 27.30
N SER A 749 -17.35 45.33 27.10
CA SER A 749 -17.08 46.28 26.01
C SER A 749 -15.66 46.87 26.10
N GLU A 750 -15.13 47.05 27.31
CA GLU A 750 -13.75 47.53 27.54
C GLU A 750 -12.69 46.49 27.14
N ASP A 751 -13.00 45.19 27.19
CA ASP A 751 -12.07 44.12 26.78
C ASP A 751 -11.88 44.06 25.25
N LEU A 752 -12.84 44.60 24.49
CA LEU A 752 -12.87 44.52 23.03
C LEU A 752 -12.48 45.82 22.31
N LEU A 753 -12.61 46.97 22.97
CA LEU A 753 -12.32 48.29 22.40
C LEU A 753 -10.94 48.80 22.81
N ARG A 754 -10.26 49.50 21.90
CA ARG A 754 -9.06 50.28 22.23
C ARG A 754 -9.42 51.62 22.90
N ALA A 755 -8.50 52.13 23.72
CA ALA A 755 -8.74 53.30 24.59
C ALA A 755 -9.00 54.64 23.86
N ASP A 756 -8.84 54.69 22.54
CA ASP A 756 -8.97 55.89 21.68
C ASP A 756 -10.24 55.88 20.79
N ALA A 757 -11.24 55.05 21.13
CA ALA A 757 -12.51 54.99 20.40
C ALA A 757 -13.28 56.35 20.45
N PRO A 758 -13.76 56.88 19.31
CA PRO A 758 -14.48 58.16 19.27
C PRO A 758 -15.89 58.07 19.90
N GLY A 759 -16.31 59.13 20.61
CA GLY A 759 -17.66 59.23 21.19
C GLY A 759 -18.66 59.94 20.26
N GLY A 760 -19.96 59.71 20.45
CA GLY A 760 -21.02 60.38 19.66
C GLY A 760 -21.36 59.72 18.31
N ILE A 761 -20.94 58.46 18.12
CA ILE A 761 -21.07 57.72 16.85
C ILE A 761 -22.53 57.67 16.35
N ASP A 762 -23.51 57.48 17.23
CA ASP A 762 -24.93 57.38 16.85
C ASP A 762 -25.52 58.68 16.28
N SER A 763 -25.01 59.84 16.69
CA SER A 763 -25.44 61.13 16.15
C SER A 763 -24.77 61.48 14.81
N GLU A 764 -23.54 61.02 14.59
CA GLU A 764 -22.79 61.29 13.35
C GLU A 764 -23.09 60.26 12.25
N PHE A 765 -23.32 59.01 12.63
CA PHE A 765 -23.56 57.86 11.76
C PHE A 765 -24.84 57.12 12.21
N PRO A 766 -26.04 57.66 11.95
CA PRO A 766 -27.29 57.08 12.44
C PRO A 766 -27.60 55.69 11.86
N HIS A 767 -28.40 54.88 12.56
CA HIS A 767 -28.85 53.57 12.07
C HIS A 767 -29.98 53.65 11.05
N GLU A 768 -30.72 54.76 11.02
CA GLU A 768 -31.84 54.98 10.11
C GLU A 768 -31.76 56.39 9.51
N TRP A 769 -32.13 56.50 8.24
CA TRP A 769 -32.33 57.76 7.53
C TRP A 769 -33.80 58.14 7.59
N HIS A 770 -34.13 59.32 8.10
CA HIS A 770 -35.51 59.80 8.19
C HIS A 770 -35.76 60.85 7.10
N SER A 771 -36.66 60.57 6.15
CA SER A 771 -37.21 61.54 5.20
C SER A 771 -38.53 62.12 5.72
N GLU A 772 -39.11 63.10 5.02
CA GLU A 772 -40.45 63.63 5.37
C GLU A 772 -41.57 62.57 5.24
N THR A 773 -41.33 61.47 4.51
CA THR A 773 -42.34 60.48 4.12
C THR A 773 -42.10 59.08 4.70
N ALA A 774 -40.87 58.70 5.05
CA ALA A 774 -40.53 57.37 5.57
C ALA A 774 -39.18 57.34 6.33
N ALA A 775 -38.89 56.22 7.01
CA ALA A 775 -37.59 55.93 7.60
C ALA A 775 -36.96 54.71 6.92
N TYR A 776 -35.67 54.79 6.60
CA TYR A 776 -34.91 53.75 5.87
C TYR A 776 -33.69 53.29 6.66
N PRO A 777 -33.49 51.99 6.91
CA PRO A 777 -32.30 51.50 7.60
C PRO A 777 -30.99 51.80 6.84
N LEU A 778 -29.93 52.09 7.58
CA LEU A 778 -28.59 52.35 7.07
C LEU A 778 -27.63 51.23 7.45
N THR A 779 -26.91 50.70 6.46
CA THR A 779 -25.81 49.76 6.65
C THR A 779 -24.49 50.44 6.26
N TYR A 780 -23.46 50.24 7.08
CA TYR A 780 -22.12 50.79 6.85
C TYR A 780 -21.15 49.64 6.57
N ALA A 781 -20.22 49.86 5.64
CA ALA A 781 -19.15 48.91 5.37
C ALA A 781 -17.84 49.67 5.09
N PHE A 782 -16.74 49.23 5.72
CA PHE A 782 -15.41 49.76 5.48
C PHE A 782 -14.56 48.75 4.71
N GLU A 783 -14.72 48.75 3.38
CA GLU A 783 -14.01 47.85 2.46
C GLU A 783 -13.35 48.64 1.32
N PRO A 784 -12.26 49.39 1.60
CA PRO A 784 -11.65 50.27 0.60
C PRO A 784 -11.33 49.55 -0.72
N GLY A 785 -11.87 50.09 -1.82
CA GLY A 785 -11.65 49.56 -3.17
C GLY A 785 -12.66 48.50 -3.63
N THR A 786 -13.61 48.10 -2.79
CA THR A 786 -14.77 47.28 -3.22
C THR A 786 -15.95 48.16 -3.56
N VAL A 787 -16.88 47.63 -4.37
CA VAL A 787 -18.15 48.31 -4.66
C VAL A 787 -19.09 48.39 -3.45
N HIS A 788 -18.75 47.63 -2.38
CA HIS A 788 -19.48 47.53 -1.13
C HIS A 788 -19.06 48.59 -0.09
N ASP A 789 -18.00 49.35 -0.35
CA ASP A 789 -17.52 50.42 0.54
C ASP A 789 -18.53 51.59 0.69
N GLY A 790 -18.69 52.10 1.90
CA GLY A 790 -19.50 53.30 2.20
C GLY A 790 -20.89 53.01 2.80
N VAL A 791 -21.79 53.99 2.72
CA VAL A 791 -23.14 53.93 3.30
C VAL A 791 -24.13 53.32 2.31
N THR A 792 -24.90 52.34 2.77
CA THR A 792 -26.01 51.74 2.04
C THR A 792 -27.33 52.05 2.71
N VAL A 793 -28.30 52.55 1.95
CA VAL A 793 -29.69 52.73 2.37
C VAL A 793 -30.49 51.53 1.91
N ASP A 794 -31.17 50.89 2.85
CA ASP A 794 -32.08 49.79 2.57
C ASP A 794 -33.47 50.33 2.25
N VAL A 795 -33.90 50.13 1.01
CA VAL A 795 -35.15 50.68 0.49
C VAL A 795 -36.11 49.52 0.16
N PRO A 796 -37.30 49.46 0.79
CA PRO A 796 -38.32 48.49 0.40
C PRO A 796 -38.72 48.66 -1.07
N LEU A 797 -38.97 47.55 -1.77
CA LEU A 797 -39.37 47.55 -3.18
C LEU A 797 -40.65 48.39 -3.43
N THR A 798 -41.53 48.48 -2.44
CA THR A 798 -42.76 49.30 -2.49
C THR A 798 -42.49 50.79 -2.58
N ASP A 799 -41.36 51.23 -2.02
CA ASP A 799 -41.03 52.64 -1.84
C ASP A 799 -40.11 53.15 -2.96
N LEU A 800 -39.61 52.23 -3.80
CA LEU A 800 -38.74 52.54 -4.95
C LEU A 800 -39.38 53.53 -5.93
N THR A 801 -40.72 53.56 -6.04
CA THR A 801 -41.42 54.52 -6.93
C THR A 801 -41.66 55.88 -6.30
N THR A 802 -41.51 56.02 -4.98
CA THR A 802 -41.80 57.26 -4.23
C THR A 802 -40.56 57.95 -3.67
N ILE A 803 -39.45 57.24 -3.49
CA ILE A 803 -38.19 57.77 -2.95
C ILE A 803 -37.51 58.77 -3.91
N ASP A 804 -37.04 59.92 -3.44
CA ASP A 804 -36.25 60.84 -4.26
C ASP A 804 -34.76 60.71 -3.93
N ALA A 805 -33.90 60.66 -4.94
CA ALA A 805 -32.45 60.63 -4.76
C ALA A 805 -31.91 61.95 -4.19
N ALA A 806 -32.63 63.07 -4.43
CA ALA A 806 -32.26 64.39 -3.92
C ALA A 806 -32.23 64.46 -2.39
N ASP A 807 -33.09 63.68 -1.71
CA ASP A 807 -33.18 63.64 -0.25
C ASP A 807 -31.88 63.13 0.40
N PHE A 808 -31.11 62.31 -0.32
CA PHE A 808 -29.89 61.67 0.17
C PHE A 808 -28.61 62.43 -0.25
N ALA A 809 -28.74 63.52 -1.01
CA ALA A 809 -27.60 64.24 -1.58
C ALA A 809 -26.61 64.76 -0.52
N TRP A 810 -27.11 65.10 0.67
CA TRP A 810 -26.31 65.59 1.80
C TRP A 810 -25.49 64.51 2.52
N SER A 811 -25.75 63.23 2.26
CA SER A 811 -25.17 62.10 3.00
C SER A 811 -25.37 62.18 4.53
N VAL A 812 -24.82 61.21 5.27
CA VAL A 812 -24.90 61.18 6.74
C VAL A 812 -24.06 62.30 7.37
N PRO A 813 -24.42 62.82 8.57
CA PRO A 813 -23.72 63.94 9.20
C PRO A 813 -22.20 63.77 9.28
N GLY A 814 -21.70 62.59 9.66
CA GLY A 814 -20.28 62.27 9.75
C GLY A 814 -19.51 62.31 8.42
N HIS A 815 -20.20 62.24 7.27
CA HIS A 815 -19.59 62.32 5.95
C HIS A 815 -19.65 63.73 5.31
N ARG A 816 -20.39 64.69 5.89
CA ARG A 816 -20.67 65.99 5.25
C ARG A 816 -19.44 66.85 5.02
N GLU A 817 -18.53 66.91 5.99
CA GLU A 817 -17.26 67.65 5.83
C GLU A 817 -16.42 67.06 4.68
N GLU A 818 -16.31 65.74 4.62
CA GLU A 818 -15.54 65.04 3.59
C GLU A 818 -16.20 65.17 2.20
N LEU A 819 -17.53 65.07 2.13
CA LEU A 819 -18.34 65.27 0.93
C LEU A 819 -18.13 66.67 0.33
N ILE A 820 -18.27 67.73 1.14
CA ILE A 820 -18.07 69.11 0.68
C ILE A 820 -16.61 69.33 0.27
N ALA A 821 -15.64 68.81 1.03
CA ALA A 821 -14.24 68.89 0.63
C ALA A 821 -13.98 68.16 -0.71
N GLY A 822 -14.64 67.03 -0.95
CA GLY A 822 -14.64 66.30 -2.22
C GLY A 822 -15.20 67.13 -3.37
N LEU A 823 -16.36 67.77 -3.17
CA LEU A 823 -17.00 68.63 -4.18
C LEU A 823 -16.15 69.88 -4.48
N ILE A 824 -15.51 70.48 -3.48
CA ILE A 824 -14.56 71.58 -3.71
C ILE A 824 -13.37 71.09 -4.56
N ARG A 825 -12.89 69.87 -4.34
CA ARG A 825 -11.78 69.29 -5.12
C ARG A 825 -12.17 68.98 -6.57
N SER A 826 -13.45 68.67 -6.83
CA SER A 826 -13.96 68.36 -8.17
C SER A 826 -14.09 69.57 -9.09
N LEU A 827 -14.09 70.79 -8.52
CA LEU A 827 -14.21 72.03 -9.30
C LEU A 827 -13.09 72.19 -10.35
N PRO A 828 -13.39 72.81 -11.51
CA PRO A 828 -12.40 73.24 -12.49
C PRO A 828 -11.25 74.03 -11.87
N LYS A 829 -10.02 73.81 -12.36
CA LYS A 829 -8.78 74.36 -11.76
C LYS A 829 -8.81 75.88 -11.56
N ASN A 830 -9.46 76.62 -12.43
CA ASN A 830 -9.64 78.08 -12.35
C ASN A 830 -10.56 78.52 -11.20
N LEU A 831 -11.58 77.72 -10.87
CA LEU A 831 -12.53 78.00 -9.78
C LEU A 831 -11.99 77.45 -8.44
N ARG A 832 -11.44 76.23 -8.44
CA ARG A 832 -10.93 75.55 -7.25
C ARG A 832 -9.85 76.32 -6.49
N ARG A 833 -8.97 77.06 -7.20
CA ARG A 833 -7.87 77.85 -6.58
C ARG A 833 -8.35 78.83 -5.51
N ASN A 834 -9.60 79.27 -5.57
CA ASN A 834 -10.18 80.21 -4.61
C ASN A 834 -10.67 79.54 -3.31
N PHE A 835 -10.60 78.22 -3.22
CA PHE A 835 -11.15 77.40 -2.12
C PHE A 835 -10.16 76.33 -1.63
N VAL A 836 -8.85 76.60 -1.75
CA VAL A 836 -7.78 75.75 -1.21
C VAL A 836 -7.25 76.38 0.08
N PRO A 837 -7.06 75.62 1.18
CA PRO A 837 -7.23 74.17 1.32
C PRO A 837 -8.69 73.72 1.42
N ALA A 838 -9.08 72.70 0.65
CA ALA A 838 -10.47 72.23 0.55
C ALA A 838 -11.11 71.82 1.91
N PRO A 839 -10.42 71.12 2.84
CA PRO A 839 -11.02 70.76 4.13
C PRO A 839 -11.33 71.96 5.03
N GLU A 840 -10.48 73.00 5.03
CA GLU A 840 -10.72 74.20 5.84
C GLU A 840 -11.90 75.01 5.31
N PHE A 841 -12.02 75.11 3.98
CA PHE A 841 -13.16 75.76 3.34
C PHE A 841 -14.43 74.92 3.48
N ALA A 842 -14.35 73.59 3.46
CA ALA A 842 -15.48 72.71 3.70
C ALA A 842 -16.09 72.93 5.10
N ARG A 843 -15.27 72.99 6.16
CA ARG A 843 -15.76 73.33 7.51
C ARG A 843 -16.45 74.69 7.58
N LYS A 844 -15.78 75.73 7.05
CA LYS A 844 -16.31 77.10 7.05
C LYS A 844 -17.61 77.26 6.25
N LEU A 845 -17.78 76.47 5.20
CA LEU A 845 -18.98 76.47 4.36
C LEU A 845 -20.09 75.66 5.03
N LEU A 846 -19.78 74.48 5.58
CA LEU A 846 -20.74 73.62 6.27
C LEU A 846 -21.41 74.34 7.45
N ASP A 847 -20.67 75.14 8.23
CA ASP A 847 -21.22 75.96 9.33
C ASP A 847 -22.25 77.02 8.87
N ARG A 848 -22.24 77.39 7.59
CA ARG A 848 -23.10 78.42 6.99
C ARG A 848 -24.20 77.85 6.10
N MET A 849 -24.10 76.58 5.77
CA MET A 849 -25.01 75.88 4.87
C MET A 849 -26.23 75.41 5.63
N ASP A 850 -27.41 75.65 5.07
CA ASP A 850 -28.64 75.08 5.57
C ASP A 850 -28.90 73.73 4.88
N ALA A 851 -28.74 72.64 5.62
CA ALA A 851 -28.96 71.29 5.12
C ALA A 851 -30.42 70.98 4.75
N VAL A 852 -31.37 71.89 5.05
CA VAL A 852 -32.80 71.78 4.72
C VAL A 852 -33.15 72.59 3.45
N ALA A 853 -32.24 73.42 2.94
CA ALA A 853 -32.52 74.39 1.87
C ALA A 853 -32.62 73.79 0.44
N GLY A 854 -32.48 72.48 0.28
CA GLY A 854 -32.60 71.79 -1.02
C GLY A 854 -31.26 71.27 -1.57
N ASP A 855 -31.06 71.39 -2.89
CA ASP A 855 -29.90 70.83 -3.62
C ASP A 855 -28.55 71.32 -3.05
N VAL A 856 -27.73 70.36 -2.59
CA VAL A 856 -26.38 70.58 -2.05
C VAL A 856 -25.53 71.42 -2.99
N SER A 857 -25.61 71.18 -4.29
CA SER A 857 -24.78 71.88 -5.28
C SER A 857 -25.17 73.34 -5.42
N ALA A 858 -26.47 73.64 -5.34
CA ALA A 858 -27.02 74.99 -5.36
C ALA A 858 -26.72 75.77 -4.07
N GLU A 859 -26.87 75.12 -2.92
CA GLU A 859 -26.56 75.73 -1.62
C GLU A 859 -25.06 75.99 -1.49
N LEU A 860 -24.22 75.01 -1.85
CA LEU A 860 -22.76 75.15 -1.85
C LEU A 860 -22.32 76.29 -2.80
N ALA A 861 -22.83 76.36 -4.02
CA ALA A 861 -22.54 77.45 -4.95
C ALA A 861 -22.95 78.83 -4.41
N THR A 862 -24.10 78.90 -3.74
CA THR A 862 -24.62 80.13 -3.11
C THR A 862 -23.72 80.58 -1.97
N GLN A 863 -23.36 79.68 -1.06
CA GLN A 863 -22.48 79.99 0.06
C GLN A 863 -21.05 80.32 -0.40
N MET A 864 -20.55 79.62 -1.41
CA MET A 864 -19.24 79.94 -2.02
C MET A 864 -19.22 81.34 -2.64
N ARG A 865 -20.30 81.75 -3.32
CA ARG A 865 -20.46 83.11 -3.85
C ARG A 865 -20.56 84.15 -2.74
N MET A 866 -21.30 83.88 -1.66
CA MET A 866 -21.38 84.78 -0.50
C MET A 866 -20.06 84.90 0.26
N LEU A 867 -19.25 83.83 0.29
CA LEU A 867 -17.99 83.80 1.03
C LEU A 867 -16.88 84.61 0.35
N ASN A 868 -16.71 84.53 -0.97
CA ASN A 868 -15.60 85.19 -1.67
C ASN A 868 -15.92 85.81 -3.04
N GLY A 869 -17.20 85.85 -3.44
CA GLY A 869 -17.64 86.48 -4.70
C GLY A 869 -17.41 85.66 -5.98
N THR A 870 -16.83 84.46 -5.90
CA THR A 870 -16.61 83.59 -7.07
C THR A 870 -17.95 83.04 -7.56
N LEU A 871 -18.23 83.19 -8.86
CA LEU A 871 -19.48 82.72 -9.45
C LEU A 871 -19.33 81.25 -9.90
N VAL A 872 -19.60 80.34 -8.96
CA VAL A 872 -19.69 78.89 -9.20
C VAL A 872 -21.12 78.55 -9.57
N LYS A 873 -21.32 77.72 -10.60
CA LYS A 873 -22.62 77.17 -10.97
C LYS A 873 -22.76 75.76 -10.38
N PRO A 874 -23.99 75.30 -10.06
CA PRO A 874 -24.20 73.91 -9.61
C PRO A 874 -23.64 72.86 -10.58
N SER A 875 -23.68 73.15 -11.89
CA SER A 875 -23.12 72.29 -12.95
C SER A 875 -21.59 72.21 -12.97
N ASP A 876 -20.88 73.05 -12.20
CA ASP A 876 -19.41 73.05 -12.15
C ASP A 876 -18.86 71.96 -11.21
N PHE A 877 -19.70 71.38 -10.35
CA PHE A 877 -19.32 70.28 -9.46
C PHE A 877 -19.40 68.94 -10.18
N ASP A 878 -18.25 68.26 -10.31
CA ASP A 878 -18.21 66.92 -10.88
C ASP A 878 -18.41 65.86 -9.79
N TRP A 879 -19.65 65.41 -9.63
CA TRP A 879 -20.03 64.33 -8.73
C TRP A 879 -19.33 63.02 -9.08
N THR A 880 -19.00 62.76 -10.36
CA THR A 880 -18.37 61.51 -10.81
C THR A 880 -16.93 61.33 -10.35
N SER A 881 -16.28 62.43 -9.95
CA SER A 881 -14.92 62.44 -9.39
C SER A 881 -14.83 62.21 -7.88
N LEU A 882 -15.97 62.19 -7.18
CA LEU A 882 -16.00 61.91 -5.74
C LEU A 882 -15.57 60.46 -5.46
N PRO A 883 -14.80 60.22 -4.37
CA PRO A 883 -14.58 58.88 -3.84
C PRO A 883 -15.88 58.11 -3.69
N ASP A 884 -15.82 56.82 -4.01
CA ASP A 884 -17.01 55.98 -4.11
C ASP A 884 -17.78 55.86 -2.79
N HIS A 885 -17.10 55.87 -1.64
CA HIS A 885 -17.72 55.74 -0.31
C HIS A 885 -18.54 56.96 0.13
N LEU A 886 -18.36 58.11 -0.53
CA LEU A 886 -19.10 59.35 -0.24
C LEU A 886 -20.42 59.44 -1.00
N ARG A 887 -20.66 58.54 -1.95
CA ARG A 887 -21.96 58.43 -2.64
C ARG A 887 -22.78 57.33 -2.00
N ILE A 888 -23.97 57.69 -1.53
CA ILE A 888 -24.91 56.74 -0.96
C ILE A 888 -25.24 55.65 -1.99
N ARG A 889 -25.20 54.42 -1.53
CA ARG A 889 -25.65 53.25 -2.27
C ARG A 889 -27.06 52.90 -1.81
N PHE A 890 -27.93 52.53 -2.73
CA PHE A 890 -29.27 52.05 -2.44
C PHE A 890 -29.31 50.55 -2.66
N ARG A 891 -29.79 49.81 -1.65
CA ARG A 891 -30.06 48.39 -1.73
C ARG A 891 -31.56 48.17 -1.65
N ILE A 892 -32.14 47.61 -2.70
CA ILE A 892 -33.58 47.43 -2.78
C ILE A 892 -33.95 46.06 -2.24
N LEU A 893 -34.87 46.02 -1.28
CA LEU A 893 -35.27 44.82 -0.56
C LEU A 893 -36.74 44.43 -0.83
N ASP A 894 -37.02 43.13 -0.97
CA ASP A 894 -38.39 42.55 -0.91
C ASP A 894 -38.47 41.62 0.29
N GLY A 895 -39.02 42.12 1.40
CA GLY A 895 -38.81 41.53 2.73
C GLY A 895 -37.33 41.64 3.12
N ASP A 896 -36.71 40.51 3.50
CA ASP A 896 -35.28 40.45 3.85
C ASP A 896 -34.36 40.14 2.65
N LYS A 897 -34.90 40.08 1.43
CA LYS A 897 -34.15 39.67 0.24
C LYS A 897 -33.68 40.86 -0.59
N GLU A 898 -32.36 40.97 -0.78
CA GLU A 898 -31.74 41.92 -1.71
C GLU A 898 -32.07 41.59 -3.18
N LEU A 899 -32.58 42.59 -3.90
CA LEU A 899 -33.05 42.48 -5.29
C LEU A 899 -32.12 43.12 -6.30
N ALA A 900 -31.68 44.34 -6.02
CA ALA A 900 -30.58 45.00 -6.71
C ALA A 900 -29.99 46.09 -5.81
N THR A 901 -28.75 46.45 -6.11
CA THR A 901 -27.98 47.44 -5.36
C THR A 901 -27.22 48.32 -6.34
N GLY A 902 -27.20 49.63 -6.09
CA GLY A 902 -26.58 50.59 -7.00
C GLY A 902 -26.58 52.00 -6.41
N LYS A 903 -25.86 52.92 -7.06
CA LYS A 903 -25.78 54.33 -6.62
C LYS A 903 -26.70 55.25 -7.41
N ASP A 904 -27.37 54.71 -8.42
CA ASP A 904 -28.31 55.42 -9.29
C ASP A 904 -29.70 54.81 -9.11
N LEU A 905 -30.58 55.56 -8.45
CA LEU A 905 -31.95 55.17 -8.15
C LEU A 905 -32.80 54.99 -9.41
N ASP A 906 -32.55 55.74 -10.47
CA ASP A 906 -33.31 55.66 -11.72
C ASP A 906 -32.88 54.42 -12.54
N ALA A 907 -31.58 54.12 -12.56
CA ALA A 907 -31.09 52.87 -13.12
C ALA A 907 -31.66 51.65 -12.35
N LEU A 908 -31.74 51.72 -11.01
CA LEU A 908 -32.35 50.67 -10.19
C LEU A 908 -33.85 50.53 -10.43
N ARG A 909 -34.57 51.64 -10.64
CA ARG A 909 -35.99 51.63 -11.05
C ARG A 909 -36.18 50.92 -12.38
N GLU A 910 -35.39 51.24 -13.40
CA GLU A 910 -35.44 50.57 -14.69
C GLU A 910 -35.11 49.07 -14.57
N GLN A 911 -34.06 48.74 -13.82
CA GLN A 911 -33.59 47.38 -13.59
C GLN A 911 -34.60 46.51 -12.82
N LEU A 912 -35.30 47.08 -11.83
CA LEU A 912 -36.25 46.39 -10.97
C LEU A 912 -37.71 46.53 -11.40
N THR A 913 -37.98 47.30 -12.45
CA THR A 913 -39.29 47.35 -13.13
C THR A 913 -39.83 45.93 -13.46
N PRO A 914 -39.02 44.94 -13.91
CA PRO A 914 -39.46 43.56 -14.10
C PRO A 914 -39.81 42.80 -12.79
N GLN A 915 -39.19 43.17 -11.65
CA GLN A 915 -39.42 42.53 -10.34
C GLN A 915 -40.61 43.15 -9.60
N LEU A 916 -40.87 44.45 -9.74
CA LEU A 916 -42.15 45.09 -9.43
C LEU A 916 -43.31 44.41 -10.19
N ARG A 917 -43.08 43.96 -11.44
CA ARG A 917 -44.02 43.10 -12.20
C ARG A 917 -44.08 41.64 -11.68
N LYS A 918 -43.11 41.19 -10.89
CA LYS A 918 -42.99 39.82 -10.33
C LYS A 918 -43.69 39.69 -8.96
N GLY A 919 -43.81 40.75 -8.17
CA GLY A 919 -44.70 40.79 -6.99
C GLY A 919 -46.16 40.46 -7.36
N LEU A 920 -46.59 40.88 -8.56
CA LEU A 920 -47.86 40.49 -9.18
C LEU A 920 -47.94 39.01 -9.60
N ARG A 921 -46.81 38.29 -9.76
CA ARG A 921 -46.76 36.85 -10.05
C ARG A 921 -47.00 35.96 -8.83
N GLN A 922 -46.95 36.46 -7.59
CA GLN A 922 -47.39 35.67 -6.44
C GLN A 922 -48.89 35.30 -6.53
N VAL A 923 -49.69 36.11 -7.25
CA VAL A 923 -51.08 35.78 -7.59
C VAL A 923 -51.17 34.58 -8.58
N ALA A 924 -50.12 34.32 -9.38
CA ALA A 924 -50.07 33.23 -10.36
C ALA A 924 -49.68 31.86 -9.77
N LYS A 925 -49.05 31.80 -8.58
CA LYS A 925 -48.57 30.56 -7.95
C LYS A 925 -49.68 29.58 -7.53
N LYS A 926 -50.94 30.04 -7.46
CA LYS A 926 -52.12 29.18 -7.18
C LYS A 926 -52.51 28.24 -8.33
N ARG A 927 -51.89 28.35 -9.51
CA ARG A 927 -52.24 27.57 -10.72
C ARG A 927 -51.17 26.56 -11.17
N GLU A 928 -50.05 26.44 -10.47
CA GLU A 928 -49.00 25.44 -10.77
C GLU A 928 -49.33 24.08 -10.15
N ARG A 929 -48.99 22.98 -10.85
CA ARG A 929 -49.29 21.61 -10.41
C ARG A 929 -48.13 20.68 -10.74
N SER A 930 -47.79 19.74 -9.85
CA SER A 930 -46.75 18.71 -10.06
C SER A 930 -47.32 17.32 -9.97
N GLY A 931 -46.56 16.32 -10.41
CA GLY A 931 -46.91 14.91 -10.21
C GLY A 931 -48.02 14.39 -11.13
N MET A 932 -48.28 15.05 -12.27
CA MET A 932 -49.31 14.61 -13.20
C MET A 932 -48.83 13.40 -14.02
N THR A 933 -49.60 12.33 -14.01
CA THR A 933 -49.34 11.10 -14.80
C THR A 933 -50.30 10.92 -15.98
N SER A 934 -51.33 11.77 -16.07
CA SER A 934 -52.30 11.85 -17.17
C SER A 934 -52.68 13.31 -17.41
N TRP A 935 -53.36 13.61 -18.52
CA TRP A 935 -53.83 14.97 -18.79
C TRP A 935 -55.05 15.28 -17.90
N ASP A 936 -54.87 16.06 -16.84
CA ASP A 936 -55.93 16.39 -15.87
C ASP A 936 -55.97 17.89 -15.49
N VAL A 937 -55.41 18.74 -16.36
CA VAL A 937 -55.30 20.20 -16.19
C VAL A 937 -56.28 21.00 -17.06
N GLY A 938 -57.18 20.34 -17.78
CA GLY A 938 -58.10 20.99 -18.71
C GLY A 938 -57.36 21.67 -19.88
N THR A 939 -57.82 22.86 -20.29
CA THR A 939 -57.18 23.65 -21.33
C THR A 939 -56.08 24.54 -20.73
N ILE A 940 -54.88 24.44 -21.29
CA ILE A 940 -53.71 25.24 -20.93
C ILE A 940 -53.72 26.52 -21.79
N ASP A 941 -53.69 27.69 -21.14
CA ASP A 941 -53.58 28.97 -21.84
C ASP A 941 -52.19 29.13 -22.49
N LYS A 942 -52.16 29.61 -23.75
CA LYS A 942 -50.91 29.85 -24.49
C LYS A 942 -50.05 30.95 -23.90
N SER A 943 -50.68 31.93 -23.26
CA SER A 943 -50.02 33.03 -22.56
C SER A 943 -51.00 33.66 -21.58
N ILE A 944 -50.52 34.06 -20.41
CA ILE A 944 -51.31 34.75 -19.41
C ILE A 944 -50.66 36.11 -19.13
N ALA A 945 -51.41 37.18 -19.37
CA ALA A 945 -50.97 38.53 -19.01
C ALA A 945 -51.14 38.75 -17.50
N VAL A 946 -50.05 39.11 -16.82
CA VAL A 946 -50.02 39.41 -15.39
C VAL A 946 -49.37 40.78 -15.22
N GLY A 947 -50.19 41.83 -15.07
CA GLY A 947 -49.72 43.21 -15.09
C GLY A 947 -49.13 43.59 -16.45
N GLN A 948 -47.90 44.10 -16.46
CA GLN A 948 -47.15 44.42 -17.69
C GLN A 948 -46.21 43.29 -18.17
N ALA A 949 -46.29 42.09 -17.60
CA ALA A 949 -45.50 40.92 -18.00
C ALA A 949 -46.40 39.77 -18.51
N THR A 950 -45.91 39.02 -19.49
CA THR A 950 -46.59 37.84 -20.04
C THR A 950 -45.93 36.57 -19.49
N GLY A 951 -46.70 35.70 -18.85
CA GLY A 951 -46.27 34.36 -18.43
C GLY A 951 -46.74 33.30 -19.41
N TYR A 952 -45.98 32.21 -19.53
CA TYR A 952 -46.22 31.15 -20.52
C TYR A 952 -46.40 29.79 -19.82
N PRO A 953 -47.64 29.36 -19.53
CA PRO A 953 -47.89 28.06 -18.92
C PRO A 953 -47.37 26.91 -19.79
N ALA A 954 -46.63 25.97 -19.19
CA ALA A 954 -46.04 24.83 -19.89
C ALA A 954 -46.07 23.55 -19.06
N LEU A 955 -46.17 22.41 -19.73
CA LEU A 955 -45.94 21.08 -19.19
C LEU A 955 -44.43 20.83 -19.19
N VAL A 956 -43.87 20.50 -18.03
CA VAL A 956 -42.44 20.27 -17.80
C VAL A 956 -42.25 18.81 -17.39
N ASP A 957 -41.26 18.14 -17.98
CA ASP A 957 -40.89 16.74 -17.68
C ASP A 957 -40.22 16.64 -16.29
N GLU A 958 -40.83 15.94 -15.33
CA GLU A 958 -40.26 15.63 -14.00
C GLU A 958 -39.71 14.17 -13.94
N GLY A 959 -39.56 13.51 -15.09
CA GLY A 959 -39.02 12.16 -15.24
C GLY A 959 -40.06 11.06 -14.97
N ALA A 960 -40.58 10.97 -13.74
CA ALA A 960 -41.63 10.01 -13.36
C ALA A 960 -43.05 10.58 -13.53
N ALA A 961 -43.17 11.90 -13.73
CA ALA A 961 -44.42 12.63 -13.88
C ALA A 961 -44.20 13.89 -14.75
N VAL A 962 -45.25 14.67 -14.94
CA VAL A 962 -45.24 15.96 -15.62
C VAL A 962 -45.78 17.04 -14.67
N ALA A 963 -45.26 18.25 -14.77
CA ALA A 963 -45.76 19.41 -14.01
C ALA A 963 -46.26 20.53 -14.93
N LEU A 964 -47.31 21.23 -14.51
CA LEU A 964 -47.71 22.51 -15.08
C LEU A 964 -46.97 23.64 -14.34
N ARG A 965 -46.16 24.39 -15.08
CA ARG A 965 -45.33 25.50 -14.59
C ARG A 965 -45.54 26.76 -15.41
N MET A 966 -45.35 27.92 -14.79
CA MET A 966 -45.32 29.20 -15.51
C MET A 966 -43.88 29.49 -15.96
N LEU A 967 -43.63 29.57 -17.27
CA LEU A 967 -42.32 29.92 -17.83
C LEU A 967 -42.24 31.37 -18.29
N ASP A 968 -41.02 31.86 -18.47
CA ASP A 968 -40.72 33.28 -18.65
C ASP A 968 -40.58 33.68 -20.12
N SER A 969 -40.37 32.71 -21.00
CA SER A 969 -40.29 32.94 -22.44
C SER A 969 -41.16 31.98 -23.25
N LEU A 970 -41.60 32.46 -24.42
CA LEU A 970 -42.28 31.64 -25.42
C LEU A 970 -41.37 30.51 -25.95
N VAL A 971 -40.06 30.71 -25.92
CA VAL A 971 -39.06 29.74 -26.38
C VAL A 971 -39.01 28.54 -25.43
N GLU A 972 -38.86 28.79 -24.13
CA GLU A 972 -38.86 27.74 -23.11
C GLU A 972 -40.19 26.99 -23.09
N GLN A 973 -41.31 27.70 -23.22
CA GLN A 973 -42.65 27.09 -23.29
C GLN A 973 -42.76 26.07 -24.43
N LYS A 974 -42.25 26.40 -25.62
CA LYS A 974 -42.31 25.49 -26.78
C LYS A 974 -41.52 24.21 -26.52
N VAL A 975 -40.27 24.33 -26.04
CA VAL A 975 -39.40 23.17 -25.76
C VAL A 975 -39.96 22.32 -24.61
N ALA A 976 -40.37 22.97 -23.51
CA ALA A 976 -40.97 22.30 -22.37
C ALA A 976 -42.24 21.56 -22.76
N MET A 977 -43.19 22.22 -23.45
CA MET A 977 -44.45 21.59 -23.86
C MET A 977 -44.24 20.34 -24.72
N ILE A 978 -43.27 20.35 -25.63
CA ILE A 978 -42.96 19.18 -26.46
C ILE A 978 -42.47 18.03 -25.58
N ARG A 979 -41.45 18.27 -24.74
CA ARG A 979 -40.85 17.24 -23.87
C ARG A 979 -41.82 16.75 -22.78
N GLY A 980 -42.63 17.63 -22.23
CA GLY A 980 -43.68 17.33 -21.25
C GLY A 980 -44.81 16.48 -21.85
N GLN A 981 -45.25 16.78 -23.08
CA GLN A 981 -46.21 15.93 -23.78
C GLN A 981 -45.63 14.57 -24.15
N ALA A 982 -44.37 14.50 -24.59
CA ALA A 982 -43.69 13.24 -24.83
C ALA A 982 -43.63 12.38 -23.56
N ARG A 983 -43.29 12.97 -22.40
CA ARG A 983 -43.34 12.28 -21.11
C ARG A 983 -44.74 11.78 -20.77
N LEU A 984 -45.75 12.62 -20.96
CA LEU A 984 -47.14 12.24 -20.69
C LEU A 984 -47.61 11.10 -21.61
N LEU A 985 -47.13 11.05 -22.85
CA LEU A 985 -47.38 9.95 -23.77
C LEU A 985 -46.72 8.65 -23.32
N VAL A 986 -45.51 8.69 -22.75
CA VAL A 986 -44.87 7.52 -22.10
C VAL A 986 -45.73 7.00 -20.95
N LEU A 987 -46.28 7.90 -20.12
CA LEU A 987 -47.07 7.52 -18.94
C LEU A 987 -48.48 7.01 -19.29
N THR A 988 -49.01 7.40 -20.45
CA THR A 988 -50.39 7.09 -20.86
C THR A 988 -50.50 6.08 -22.00
N SER A 989 -49.39 5.60 -22.54
CA SER A 989 -49.36 4.64 -23.67
C SER A 989 -48.47 3.43 -23.36
N PRO A 990 -48.77 2.23 -23.89
CA PRO A 990 -47.89 1.07 -23.76
C PRO A 990 -46.51 1.33 -24.39
N THR A 991 -45.45 1.03 -23.65
CA THR A 991 -44.08 1.22 -24.12
C THR A 991 -43.65 0.15 -25.14
N PRO A 992 -43.03 0.54 -26.28
CA PRO A 992 -42.48 -0.42 -27.25
C PRO A 992 -41.13 -1.04 -26.78
N VAL A 993 -40.54 -0.52 -25.71
CA VAL A 993 -39.17 -0.83 -25.26
C VAL A 993 -38.93 -2.31 -25.04
N VAL A 994 -39.84 -3.01 -24.35
CA VAL A 994 -39.71 -4.45 -24.07
C VAL A 994 -39.75 -5.29 -25.35
N ASN A 995 -40.61 -4.93 -26.29
CA ASN A 995 -40.77 -5.68 -27.54
C ASN A 995 -39.60 -5.45 -28.48
N ILE A 996 -39.14 -4.20 -28.62
CA ILE A 996 -37.92 -3.87 -29.38
C ILE A 996 -36.72 -4.60 -28.77
N ALA A 997 -36.54 -4.55 -27.45
CA ALA A 997 -35.46 -5.24 -26.77
C ALA A 997 -35.48 -6.76 -27.00
N LYS A 998 -36.66 -7.40 -27.03
CA LYS A 998 -36.79 -8.83 -27.33
C LYS A 998 -36.34 -9.16 -28.75
N ASN A 999 -36.73 -8.34 -29.73
CA ASN A 999 -36.51 -8.57 -31.16
C ASN A 999 -35.07 -8.28 -31.63
N LEU A 1000 -34.22 -7.66 -30.80
CA LEU A 1000 -32.80 -7.47 -31.12
C LEU A 1000 -32.01 -8.80 -31.05
N ASP A 1001 -31.11 -8.99 -32.00
CA ASP A 1001 -30.16 -10.09 -32.00
C ASP A 1001 -29.12 -9.94 -30.88
N LEU A 1002 -28.44 -11.04 -30.54
CA LEU A 1002 -27.46 -11.07 -29.44
C LEU A 1002 -26.33 -10.04 -29.65
N LYS A 1003 -25.89 -9.84 -30.90
CA LYS A 1003 -24.83 -8.90 -31.24
C LYS A 1003 -25.26 -7.45 -31.00
N SER A 1004 -26.49 -7.07 -31.36
CA SER A 1004 -27.01 -5.73 -31.08
C SER A 1004 -27.20 -5.51 -29.58
N LYS A 1005 -27.69 -6.51 -28.83
CA LYS A 1005 -27.82 -6.44 -27.37
C LYS A 1005 -26.48 -6.18 -26.68
N LEU A 1006 -25.43 -6.90 -27.09
CA LEU A 1006 -24.07 -6.68 -26.60
C LEU A 1006 -23.53 -5.30 -26.99
N THR A 1007 -23.83 -4.83 -28.20
CA THR A 1007 -23.42 -3.47 -28.64
C THR A 1007 -24.07 -2.40 -27.74
N LEU A 1008 -25.36 -2.53 -27.43
CA LEU A 1008 -26.05 -1.56 -26.56
C LEU A 1008 -25.44 -1.49 -25.15
N SER A 1009 -24.91 -2.60 -24.62
CA SER A 1009 -24.22 -2.61 -23.31
C SER A 1009 -22.88 -1.87 -23.27
N THR A 1010 -22.36 -1.42 -24.42
CA THR A 1010 -21.11 -0.64 -24.49
C THR A 1010 -21.34 0.87 -24.38
N GLY A 1011 -22.61 1.33 -24.41
CA GLY A 1011 -22.95 2.75 -24.28
C GLY A 1011 -22.93 3.28 -22.84
N PRO A 1012 -23.10 4.60 -22.63
CA PRO A 1012 -23.00 5.26 -21.31
C PRO A 1012 -24.21 5.03 -20.38
N TYR A 1013 -25.03 4.01 -20.65
CA TYR A 1013 -26.28 3.71 -19.92
C TYR A 1013 -26.10 2.48 -19.02
N ALA A 1014 -26.92 2.38 -17.97
CA ALA A 1014 -26.85 1.28 -17.01
C ALA A 1014 -27.20 -0.09 -17.66
N ASP A 1015 -28.15 -0.09 -18.59
CA ASP A 1015 -28.56 -1.27 -19.34
C ASP A 1015 -29.13 -0.88 -20.72
N GLY A 1016 -29.33 -1.89 -21.56
CA GLY A 1016 -29.89 -1.69 -22.90
C GLY A 1016 -31.33 -1.19 -22.90
N ALA A 1017 -32.11 -1.43 -21.84
CA ALA A 1017 -33.49 -0.95 -21.75
C ALA A 1017 -33.52 0.58 -21.54
N SER A 1018 -32.65 1.10 -20.67
CA SER A 1018 -32.48 2.53 -20.40
C SER A 1018 -32.07 3.32 -21.65
N LEU A 1019 -31.27 2.70 -22.54
CA LEU A 1019 -30.92 3.29 -23.83
C LEU A 1019 -32.11 3.30 -24.79
N ILE A 1020 -32.85 2.19 -24.86
CA ILE A 1020 -34.05 2.10 -25.71
C ILE A 1020 -35.15 3.06 -25.20
N ASP A 1021 -35.25 3.31 -23.89
CA ASP A 1021 -36.12 4.33 -23.29
C ASP A 1021 -35.74 5.74 -23.77
N ASP A 1022 -34.44 6.05 -23.85
CA ASP A 1022 -33.95 7.34 -24.36
C ASP A 1022 -34.24 7.50 -25.88
N CYS A 1023 -34.07 6.42 -26.65
CA CYS A 1023 -34.51 6.36 -28.05
C CYS A 1023 -36.03 6.57 -28.20
N TYR A 1024 -36.82 6.00 -27.29
CA TYR A 1024 -38.28 6.14 -27.31
C TYR A 1024 -38.69 7.57 -27.02
N LEU A 1025 -38.10 8.22 -26.02
CA LEU A 1025 -38.34 9.63 -25.73
C LEU A 1025 -37.94 10.55 -26.90
N ALA A 1026 -36.80 10.29 -27.54
CA ALA A 1026 -36.37 11.02 -28.74
C ALA A 1026 -37.40 10.89 -29.90
N ALA A 1027 -37.91 9.67 -30.11
CA ALA A 1027 -38.93 9.40 -31.11
C ALA A 1027 -40.26 10.11 -30.80
N LEU A 1028 -40.65 10.16 -29.52
CA LEU A 1028 -41.86 10.87 -29.09
C LEU A 1028 -41.74 12.38 -29.25
N ASP A 1029 -40.59 12.99 -28.90
CA ASP A 1029 -40.35 14.42 -29.10
C ASP A 1029 -40.52 14.79 -30.60
N GLU A 1030 -39.99 13.97 -31.51
CA GLU A 1030 -40.16 14.16 -32.96
C GLU A 1030 -41.61 13.97 -33.42
N LEU A 1031 -42.27 12.91 -32.94
CA LEU A 1031 -43.65 12.59 -33.33
C LEU A 1031 -44.66 13.62 -32.83
N VAL A 1032 -44.45 14.19 -31.64
CA VAL A 1032 -45.23 15.32 -31.12
C VAL A 1032 -45.17 16.49 -32.10
N VAL A 1033 -43.98 16.87 -32.56
CA VAL A 1033 -43.80 17.96 -33.53
C VAL A 1033 -44.37 17.60 -34.90
N ARG A 1034 -44.09 16.39 -35.40
CA ARG A 1034 -44.53 15.91 -36.73
C ARG A 1034 -46.05 15.93 -36.90
N HIS A 1035 -46.79 15.58 -35.85
CA HIS A 1035 -48.25 15.57 -35.87
C HIS A 1035 -48.89 16.89 -35.43
N GLY A 1036 -48.13 17.98 -35.39
CA GLY A 1036 -48.64 19.34 -35.18
C GLY A 1036 -48.77 19.76 -33.71
N GLY A 1037 -48.09 19.07 -32.79
CA GLY A 1037 -47.94 19.50 -31.39
C GLY A 1037 -46.92 20.65 -31.23
N PRO A 1038 -46.86 21.28 -30.05
CA PRO A 1038 -47.58 20.93 -28.83
C PRO A 1038 -49.07 21.33 -28.87
N VAL A 1039 -49.92 20.46 -28.31
CA VAL A 1039 -51.37 20.70 -28.12
C VAL A 1039 -51.69 21.31 -26.75
N TRP A 1040 -52.89 21.87 -26.56
CA TRP A 1040 -53.21 22.73 -25.40
C TRP A 1040 -54.43 22.27 -24.60
N ASP A 1041 -55.10 21.21 -25.01
CA ASP A 1041 -56.29 20.68 -24.36
C ASP A 1041 -56.32 19.14 -24.44
N GLU A 1042 -57.16 18.55 -23.59
CA GLU A 1042 -57.26 17.09 -23.43
C GLU A 1042 -57.71 16.37 -24.71
N ALA A 1043 -58.66 16.95 -25.46
CA ALA A 1043 -59.20 16.34 -26.67
C ALA A 1043 -58.13 16.31 -27.78
N SER A 1044 -57.41 17.41 -27.94
CA SER A 1044 -56.27 17.51 -28.86
C SER A 1044 -55.12 16.57 -28.46
N PHE A 1045 -54.87 16.39 -27.15
CA PHE A 1045 -53.87 15.43 -26.65
C PHE A 1045 -54.27 13.98 -26.89
N ALA A 1046 -55.53 13.61 -26.71
CA ALA A 1046 -56.03 12.29 -27.04
C ALA A 1046 -55.86 12.00 -28.55
N GLY A 1047 -56.16 12.98 -29.41
CA GLY A 1047 -55.94 12.87 -30.86
C GLY A 1047 -54.45 12.76 -31.24
N LEU A 1048 -53.58 13.50 -30.56
CA LEU A 1048 -52.13 13.37 -30.71
C LEU A 1048 -51.64 11.99 -30.28
N ARG A 1049 -52.10 11.48 -29.14
CA ARG A 1049 -51.75 10.16 -28.61
C ARG A 1049 -52.06 9.05 -29.60
N GLU A 1050 -53.23 9.06 -30.24
CA GLU A 1050 -53.58 8.01 -31.21
C GLU A 1050 -52.68 8.03 -32.45
N LYS A 1051 -52.34 9.22 -32.97
CA LYS A 1051 -51.42 9.35 -34.12
C LYS A 1051 -50.01 8.90 -33.75
N VAL A 1052 -49.49 9.38 -32.62
CA VAL A 1052 -48.15 9.03 -32.13
C VAL A 1052 -48.06 7.52 -31.86
N ARG A 1053 -49.09 6.91 -31.26
CA ARG A 1053 -49.14 5.47 -30.96
C ARG A 1053 -48.95 4.59 -32.21
N GLN A 1054 -49.44 5.02 -33.37
CA GLN A 1054 -49.33 4.26 -34.62
C GLN A 1054 -47.89 4.21 -35.17
N GLU A 1055 -47.12 5.29 -34.99
CA GLU A 1055 -45.76 5.42 -35.56
C GLU A 1055 -44.64 5.20 -34.53
N ALA A 1056 -44.95 5.29 -33.23
CA ALA A 1056 -43.98 5.25 -32.13
C ALA A 1056 -43.04 4.04 -32.19
N TYR A 1057 -43.56 2.84 -32.45
CA TYR A 1057 -42.74 1.63 -32.53
C TYR A 1057 -41.68 1.74 -33.64
N GLY A 1058 -42.09 2.10 -34.86
CA GLY A 1058 -41.21 2.15 -36.03
C GLY A 1058 -40.14 3.24 -35.93
N VAL A 1059 -40.50 4.44 -35.43
CA VAL A 1059 -39.53 5.53 -35.23
C VAL A 1059 -38.54 5.18 -34.11
N THR A 1060 -39.02 4.55 -33.03
CA THR A 1060 -38.14 4.10 -31.93
C THR A 1060 -37.16 3.04 -32.42
N GLU A 1061 -37.63 2.04 -33.17
CA GLU A 1061 -36.79 0.99 -33.73
C GLU A 1061 -35.71 1.57 -34.68
N ALA A 1062 -36.08 2.49 -35.57
CA ALA A 1062 -35.12 3.17 -36.45
C ALA A 1062 -34.07 3.99 -35.67
N THR A 1063 -34.48 4.59 -34.56
CA THR A 1063 -33.58 5.35 -33.67
C THR A 1063 -32.62 4.41 -32.94
N VAL A 1064 -33.11 3.27 -32.43
CA VAL A 1064 -32.28 2.20 -31.84
C VAL A 1064 -31.25 1.67 -32.83
N GLN A 1065 -31.62 1.47 -34.10
CA GLN A 1065 -30.67 1.07 -35.14
C GLN A 1065 -29.59 2.13 -35.39
N SER A 1066 -29.94 3.40 -35.31
CA SER A 1066 -28.98 4.52 -35.42
C SER A 1066 -28.05 4.59 -34.20
N ALA A 1067 -28.57 4.33 -33.00
CA ALA A 1067 -27.78 4.21 -31.78
C ALA A 1067 -26.79 3.02 -31.83
N ILE A 1068 -27.23 1.86 -32.34
CA ILE A 1068 -26.34 0.70 -32.55
C ILE A 1068 -25.20 1.03 -33.51
N LYS A 1069 -25.49 1.73 -34.62
CA LYS A 1069 -24.44 2.20 -35.56
C LYS A 1069 -23.47 3.16 -34.89
N THR A 1070 -23.99 4.07 -34.06
CA THR A 1070 -23.20 5.04 -33.30
C THR A 1070 -22.26 4.35 -32.32
N LEU A 1071 -22.74 3.40 -31.53
CA LEU A 1071 -21.92 2.68 -30.56
C LEU A 1071 -20.88 1.76 -31.22
N LYS A 1072 -21.18 1.19 -32.40
CA LYS A 1072 -20.18 0.47 -33.21
C LYS A 1072 -19.06 1.39 -33.67
N ALA A 1073 -19.41 2.56 -34.25
CA ALA A 1073 -18.42 3.55 -34.68
C ALA A 1073 -17.59 4.06 -33.49
N LEU A 1074 -18.20 4.24 -32.32
CA LEU A 1074 -17.49 4.63 -31.09
C LEU A 1074 -16.45 3.58 -30.68
N GLY A 1075 -16.79 2.29 -30.78
CA GLY A 1075 -15.85 1.19 -30.49
C GLY A 1075 -14.64 1.13 -31.42
N GLU A 1076 -14.68 1.81 -32.57
CA GLU A 1076 -13.56 1.93 -33.51
C GLU A 1076 -12.65 3.15 -33.21
N VAL A 1077 -13.06 4.04 -32.32
CA VAL A 1077 -12.27 5.20 -31.86
C VAL A 1077 -11.40 4.79 -30.67
N THR A 1078 -10.11 4.53 -30.91
CA THR A 1078 -9.14 4.17 -29.86
C THR A 1078 -8.33 5.38 -29.44
N LEU A 1079 -8.68 5.98 -28.30
CA LEU A 1079 -7.99 7.16 -27.78
C LEU A 1079 -6.56 6.81 -27.32
N ASP A 1080 -5.60 7.65 -27.68
CA ASP A 1080 -4.23 7.61 -27.17
C ASP A 1080 -3.96 8.81 -26.22
N ARG A 1081 -2.70 8.97 -25.80
CA ARG A 1081 -2.24 10.08 -24.95
C ARG A 1081 -1.68 11.26 -25.76
N SER A 1082 -1.92 11.30 -27.07
CA SER A 1082 -1.50 12.42 -27.91
C SER A 1082 -2.43 13.62 -27.73
N GLU A 1083 -2.01 14.78 -28.24
CA GLU A 1083 -2.85 15.99 -28.32
C GLU A 1083 -4.12 15.76 -29.14
N ALA A 1084 -4.03 14.93 -30.21
CA ALA A 1084 -5.19 14.49 -30.97
C ALA A 1084 -6.13 13.61 -30.13
N GLY A 1085 -5.56 12.76 -29.28
CA GLY A 1085 -6.29 11.94 -28.31
C GLY A 1085 -7.02 12.78 -27.25
N GLU A 1086 -6.45 13.91 -26.82
CA GLU A 1086 -7.11 14.86 -25.90
C GLU A 1086 -8.24 15.62 -26.58
N ASP A 1087 -8.00 16.16 -27.78
CA ASP A 1087 -9.02 16.86 -28.59
C ASP A 1087 -10.25 15.96 -28.84
N VAL A 1088 -10.03 14.73 -29.28
CA VAL A 1088 -11.13 13.77 -29.50
C VAL A 1088 -11.80 13.37 -28.18
N ARG A 1089 -11.08 13.31 -27.05
CA ARG A 1089 -11.68 13.04 -25.75
C ARG A 1089 -12.63 14.16 -25.32
N VAL A 1090 -12.25 15.42 -25.51
CA VAL A 1090 -13.11 16.58 -25.28
C VAL A 1090 -14.34 16.50 -26.19
N GLN A 1091 -14.14 16.24 -27.49
CA GLN A 1091 -15.23 16.07 -28.45
C GLN A 1091 -16.17 14.91 -28.08
N LEU A 1092 -15.69 13.81 -27.51
CA LEU A 1092 -16.56 12.71 -27.09
C LEU A 1092 -17.36 13.04 -25.81
N SER A 1093 -16.83 13.90 -24.93
CA SER A 1093 -17.45 14.20 -23.62
C SER A 1093 -18.84 14.83 -23.71
N TRP A 1094 -19.09 15.60 -24.77
CA TRP A 1094 -20.36 16.27 -25.06
C TRP A 1094 -21.10 15.70 -26.28
N LEU A 1095 -20.53 14.70 -26.98
CA LEU A 1095 -21.17 13.98 -28.08
C LEU A 1095 -21.81 12.66 -27.59
N ILE A 1096 -21.18 11.96 -26.64
CA ILE A 1096 -21.63 10.70 -26.06
C ILE A 1096 -21.67 10.79 -24.53
N TYR A 1097 -22.84 11.06 -23.97
CA TYR A 1097 -23.11 11.12 -22.53
C TYR A 1097 -24.48 10.50 -22.22
N ARG A 1098 -24.82 10.25 -20.96
CA ARG A 1098 -26.15 9.70 -20.64
C ARG A 1098 -27.25 10.72 -21.00
N GLY A 1099 -28.15 10.36 -21.93
CA GLY A 1099 -29.22 11.24 -22.44
C GLY A 1099 -28.95 11.85 -23.82
N PHE A 1100 -27.78 11.57 -24.42
CA PHE A 1100 -27.37 12.19 -25.69
C PHE A 1100 -28.32 11.88 -26.87
N ILE A 1101 -29.05 10.76 -26.83
CA ILE A 1101 -29.91 10.33 -27.94
C ILE A 1101 -31.13 11.25 -28.06
N ARG A 1102 -31.78 11.55 -26.93
CA ARG A 1102 -32.91 12.47 -26.88
C ARG A 1102 -32.50 13.91 -27.15
N ASP A 1103 -31.35 14.34 -26.62
CA ASP A 1103 -30.84 15.68 -26.86
C ASP A 1103 -30.40 15.90 -28.32
N ALA A 1104 -29.82 14.89 -28.96
CA ALA A 1104 -29.49 14.98 -30.38
C ALA A 1104 -30.71 14.94 -31.29
N GLY A 1105 -31.75 14.21 -30.88
CA GLY A 1105 -32.94 13.97 -31.67
C GLY A 1105 -32.70 12.97 -32.81
N VAL A 1106 -33.79 12.40 -33.31
CA VAL A 1106 -33.78 11.30 -34.28
C VAL A 1106 -33.05 11.66 -35.58
N ALA A 1107 -33.15 12.91 -36.03
CA ALA A 1107 -32.50 13.38 -37.26
C ALA A 1107 -30.96 13.38 -37.15
N ASN A 1108 -30.41 13.91 -36.05
CA ASN A 1108 -28.96 14.00 -35.87
C ASN A 1108 -28.33 12.67 -35.45
N MET A 1109 -29.09 11.78 -34.80
CA MET A 1109 -28.63 10.42 -34.48
C MET A 1109 -28.14 9.63 -35.71
N ARG A 1110 -28.63 9.94 -36.92
CA ARG A 1110 -28.16 9.34 -38.17
C ARG A 1110 -26.78 9.86 -38.61
N ARG A 1111 -26.38 11.03 -38.10
CA ARG A 1111 -25.15 11.73 -38.47
C ARG A 1111 -24.00 11.52 -37.49
N ILE A 1112 -24.28 11.23 -36.22
CA ILE A 1112 -23.24 10.97 -35.20
C ILE A 1112 -22.20 9.91 -35.65
N PRO A 1113 -22.55 8.80 -36.33
CA PRO A 1113 -21.54 7.87 -36.84
C PRO A 1113 -20.51 8.51 -37.80
N LEU A 1114 -20.91 9.54 -38.57
CA LEU A 1114 -20.02 10.29 -39.46
C LEU A 1114 -19.05 11.18 -38.66
N TYR A 1115 -19.52 11.80 -37.58
CA TYR A 1115 -18.67 12.60 -36.69
C TYR A 1115 -17.67 11.73 -35.93
N LEU A 1116 -18.08 10.52 -35.52
CA LEU A 1116 -17.18 9.53 -34.91
C LEU A 1116 -16.12 9.02 -35.90
N GLU A 1117 -16.46 8.86 -37.18
CA GLU A 1117 -15.49 8.57 -38.24
C GLU A 1117 -14.52 9.74 -38.46
N ALA A 1118 -14.99 10.99 -38.39
CA ALA A 1118 -14.13 12.17 -38.44
C ALA A 1118 -13.18 12.24 -37.24
N ALA A 1119 -13.68 11.97 -36.04
CA ALA A 1119 -12.88 11.82 -34.82
C ALA A 1119 -11.83 10.71 -34.93
N ARG A 1120 -12.19 9.56 -35.51
CA ARG A 1120 -11.24 8.46 -35.78
C ARG A 1120 -10.11 8.89 -36.71
N ARG A 1121 -10.40 9.67 -37.75
CA ARG A 1121 -9.38 10.21 -38.67
C ARG A 1121 -8.52 11.29 -38.01
N ARG A 1122 -9.12 12.13 -37.15
CA ARG A 1122 -8.42 13.16 -36.37
C ARG A 1122 -7.28 12.59 -35.53
N LEU A 1123 -7.44 11.38 -34.98
CA LEU A 1123 -6.41 10.69 -34.17
C LEU A 1123 -5.10 10.43 -34.93
N SER A 1124 -5.14 10.36 -36.27
CA SER A 1124 -3.94 10.15 -37.10
C SER A 1124 -3.41 11.42 -37.78
N MET A 1125 -3.99 12.59 -37.48
CA MET A 1125 -3.64 13.87 -38.09
C MET A 1125 -2.84 14.77 -37.12
N PRO A 1126 -1.82 15.50 -37.59
CA PRO A 1126 -1.13 16.50 -36.77
C PRO A 1126 -2.05 17.70 -36.48
N THR A 1127 -1.76 18.46 -35.43
CA THR A 1127 -2.47 19.71 -35.13
C THR A 1127 -2.19 20.74 -36.22
N THR A 1128 -3.25 21.28 -36.83
CA THR A 1128 -3.21 22.31 -37.87
C THR A 1128 -3.94 23.59 -37.41
N ALA A 1129 -3.81 24.67 -38.17
CA ALA A 1129 -4.57 25.91 -37.89
C ALA A 1129 -6.09 25.68 -37.89
N ASP A 1130 -6.59 24.73 -38.68
CA ASP A 1130 -8.01 24.37 -38.71
C ASP A 1130 -8.47 23.69 -37.41
N VAL A 1131 -7.59 22.92 -36.74
CA VAL A 1131 -7.87 22.30 -35.43
C VAL A 1131 -8.01 23.39 -34.36
N LEU A 1132 -7.06 24.33 -34.32
CA LEU A 1132 -7.08 25.42 -33.34
C LEU A 1132 -8.33 26.30 -33.53
N ALA A 1133 -8.69 26.60 -34.79
CA ALA A 1133 -9.89 27.38 -35.10
C ALA A 1133 -11.19 26.69 -34.63
N VAL A 1134 -11.26 25.36 -34.65
CA VAL A 1134 -12.40 24.62 -34.08
C VAL A 1134 -12.39 24.70 -32.57
N GLN A 1135 -11.24 24.52 -31.91
CA GLN A 1135 -11.13 24.58 -30.46
C GLN A 1135 -11.52 25.95 -29.89
N ASP A 1136 -11.10 27.04 -30.56
CA ASP A 1136 -11.49 28.40 -30.19
C ASP A 1136 -13.02 28.61 -30.30
N LEU A 1137 -13.64 28.05 -31.34
CA LEU A 1137 -15.09 28.13 -31.53
C LEU A 1137 -15.88 27.27 -30.54
N GLU A 1138 -15.34 26.11 -30.15
CA GLU A 1138 -15.91 25.27 -29.08
C GLU A 1138 -15.85 26.01 -27.73
N ALA A 1139 -14.72 26.65 -27.42
CA ALA A 1139 -14.57 27.46 -26.22
C ALA A 1139 -15.56 28.64 -26.21
N LEU A 1140 -15.69 29.36 -27.32
CA LEU A 1140 -16.66 30.45 -27.47
C LEU A 1140 -18.10 29.96 -27.34
N PHE A 1141 -18.43 28.80 -27.93
CA PHE A 1141 -19.76 28.22 -27.79
C PHE A 1141 -20.06 27.85 -26.33
N HIS A 1142 -19.10 27.30 -25.60
CA HIS A 1142 -19.26 27.02 -24.17
C HIS A 1142 -19.43 28.30 -23.35
N GLU A 1143 -18.69 29.37 -23.65
CA GLU A 1143 -18.86 30.68 -23.02
C GLU A 1143 -20.27 31.26 -23.26
N ARG A 1144 -20.74 31.24 -24.51
CA ARG A 1144 -22.06 31.78 -24.90
C ARG A 1144 -23.23 30.98 -24.35
N THR A 1145 -23.06 29.67 -24.16
CA THR A 1145 -24.11 28.79 -23.65
C THR A 1145 -24.04 28.54 -22.14
N ALA A 1146 -22.98 29.00 -21.46
CA ALA A 1146 -22.84 28.94 -20.00
C ALA A 1146 -24.02 29.56 -19.23
N PRO A 1147 -24.55 30.76 -19.58
CA PRO A 1147 -25.66 31.38 -18.85
C PRO A 1147 -27.05 30.78 -19.19
N LEU A 1148 -27.15 29.98 -20.26
CA LEU A 1148 -28.42 29.39 -20.70
C LEU A 1148 -28.82 28.20 -19.81
N ASN A 1149 -30.11 28.12 -19.47
CA ASN A 1149 -30.68 26.98 -18.76
C ASN A 1149 -30.89 25.76 -19.69
N ASP A 1150 -31.24 24.61 -19.10
CA ASP A 1150 -31.35 23.35 -19.85
C ASP A 1150 -32.38 23.41 -21.00
N LEU A 1151 -33.48 24.16 -20.85
CA LEU A 1151 -34.50 24.32 -21.90
C LEU A 1151 -34.04 25.27 -23.01
N GLU A 1152 -33.35 26.35 -22.65
CA GLU A 1152 -32.79 27.32 -23.59
C GLU A 1152 -31.67 26.69 -24.44
N ARG A 1153 -30.86 25.81 -23.86
CA ARG A 1153 -29.81 25.07 -24.59
C ARG A 1153 -30.38 24.16 -25.68
N LEU A 1154 -31.64 23.75 -25.56
CA LEU A 1154 -32.33 22.89 -26.51
C LEU A 1154 -33.08 23.67 -27.59
N GLU A 1155 -33.00 25.00 -27.57
CA GLU A 1155 -33.60 25.84 -28.58
C GLU A 1155 -33.00 25.53 -29.98
N PRO A 1156 -33.80 25.53 -31.06
CA PRO A 1156 -33.31 25.22 -32.41
C PRO A 1156 -32.10 26.04 -32.85
N ARG A 1157 -31.97 27.32 -32.46
CA ARG A 1157 -30.80 28.15 -32.82
C ARG A 1157 -29.52 27.67 -32.13
N VAL A 1158 -29.61 27.31 -30.86
CA VAL A 1158 -28.47 26.81 -30.07
C VAL A 1158 -28.06 25.43 -30.55
N GLN A 1159 -29.04 24.56 -30.81
CA GLN A 1159 -28.78 23.24 -31.40
C GLN A 1159 -28.19 23.35 -32.81
N HIS A 1160 -28.64 24.30 -33.62
CA HIS A 1160 -28.07 24.52 -34.95
C HIS A 1160 -26.58 24.91 -34.88
N ALA A 1161 -26.22 25.83 -33.99
CA ALA A 1161 -24.82 26.21 -33.77
C ALA A 1161 -23.98 25.03 -33.27
N ARG A 1162 -24.50 24.24 -32.31
CA ARG A 1162 -23.85 23.01 -31.80
C ARG A 1162 -23.53 22.02 -32.93
N TRP A 1163 -24.53 21.69 -33.75
CA TRP A 1163 -24.34 20.72 -34.84
C TRP A 1163 -23.50 21.28 -35.99
N ALA A 1164 -23.46 22.60 -36.17
CA ALA A 1164 -22.56 23.23 -37.14
C ALA A 1164 -21.08 23.08 -36.76
N LEU A 1165 -20.74 23.01 -35.47
CA LEU A 1165 -19.37 22.71 -35.00
C LEU A 1165 -18.95 21.28 -35.40
N GLU A 1166 -19.84 20.30 -35.22
CA GLU A 1166 -19.58 18.90 -35.62
C GLU A 1166 -19.48 18.74 -37.14
N GLU A 1167 -20.30 19.46 -37.90
CA GLU A 1167 -20.21 19.50 -39.36
C GLU A 1167 -18.92 20.22 -39.84
N LEU A 1168 -18.42 21.21 -39.10
CA LEU A 1168 -17.12 21.84 -39.37
C LEU A 1168 -15.97 20.85 -39.12
N ARG A 1169 -16.00 20.11 -38.01
CA ARG A 1169 -15.05 19.01 -37.74
C ARG A 1169 -15.08 17.94 -38.85
N LEU A 1170 -16.27 17.55 -39.32
CA LEU A 1170 -16.43 16.63 -40.44
C LEU A 1170 -15.75 17.18 -41.72
N SER A 1171 -15.91 18.47 -42.01
CA SER A 1171 -15.33 19.11 -43.20
C SER A 1171 -13.80 19.15 -43.17
N PHE A 1172 -13.18 19.29 -42.00
CA PHE A 1172 -11.73 19.35 -41.85
C PHE A 1172 -11.09 17.96 -41.78
N PHE A 1173 -11.65 17.04 -41.02
CA PHE A 1173 -11.01 15.75 -40.71
C PHE A 1173 -11.46 14.60 -41.62
N ALA A 1174 -12.56 14.79 -42.37
CA ALA A 1174 -13.09 13.78 -43.28
C ALA A 1174 -13.61 14.39 -44.59
N GLN A 1175 -12.73 15.08 -45.33
CA GLN A 1175 -13.03 15.78 -46.61
C GLN A 1175 -13.73 14.93 -47.69
N GLY A 1176 -13.74 13.60 -47.57
CA GLY A 1176 -14.50 12.70 -48.46
C GLY A 1176 -15.95 12.44 -48.04
N LEU A 1177 -16.39 12.92 -46.87
CA LEU A 1177 -17.75 12.79 -46.35
C LEU A 1177 -18.51 14.11 -46.53
N LYS A 1178 -19.74 14.03 -47.04
CA LYS A 1178 -20.55 15.20 -47.34
C LYS A 1178 -21.18 15.79 -46.08
N THR A 1179 -20.99 17.09 -45.86
CA THR A 1179 -21.63 17.83 -44.77
C THR A 1179 -23.14 17.97 -44.99
N ALA A 1180 -23.92 18.08 -43.91
CA ALA A 1180 -25.38 18.20 -44.00
C ALA A 1180 -25.84 19.51 -44.64
N PHE A 1181 -25.08 20.58 -44.42
CA PHE A 1181 -25.29 21.91 -44.98
C PHE A 1181 -23.91 22.57 -45.20
N PRO A 1182 -23.82 23.65 -45.99
CA PRO A 1182 -22.53 24.25 -46.30
C PRO A 1182 -21.99 25.01 -45.07
N VAL A 1183 -20.85 24.54 -44.57
CA VAL A 1183 -20.18 25.02 -43.35
C VAL A 1183 -18.82 25.64 -43.67
N SER A 1184 -18.43 26.64 -42.89
CA SER A 1184 -17.08 27.23 -42.89
C SER A 1184 -16.84 27.91 -41.54
N THR A 1185 -15.58 28.11 -41.16
CA THR A 1185 -15.21 28.76 -39.89
C THR A 1185 -15.99 30.05 -39.69
N LYS A 1186 -16.01 30.94 -40.70
CA LYS A 1186 -16.76 32.21 -40.67
C LYS A 1186 -18.26 32.03 -40.38
N ARG A 1187 -18.90 31.04 -41.00
CA ARG A 1187 -20.34 30.81 -40.82
C ARG A 1187 -20.64 30.29 -39.41
N VAL A 1188 -19.79 29.41 -38.90
CA VAL A 1188 -19.95 28.87 -37.54
C VAL A 1188 -19.67 29.95 -36.50
N THR A 1189 -18.66 30.81 -36.69
CA THR A 1189 -18.42 31.99 -35.84
C THR A 1189 -19.68 32.86 -35.73
N THR A 1190 -20.30 33.22 -36.85
CA THR A 1190 -21.53 34.04 -36.85
C THR A 1190 -22.69 33.34 -36.13
N LEU A 1191 -22.82 32.02 -36.25
CA LEU A 1191 -23.85 31.27 -35.53
C LEU A 1191 -23.61 31.27 -34.02
N VAL A 1192 -22.36 31.11 -33.58
CA VAL A 1192 -21.98 31.07 -32.17
C VAL A 1192 -22.04 32.47 -31.52
N GLU A 1193 -21.61 33.52 -32.22
CA GLU A 1193 -21.70 34.91 -31.76
C GLU A 1193 -23.15 35.43 -31.69
N GLY A 1194 -24.06 34.82 -32.47
CA GLY A 1194 -25.48 35.15 -32.48
C GLY A 1194 -26.31 34.46 -31.39
N LEU A 1195 -25.68 33.62 -30.56
CA LEU A 1195 -26.25 33.05 -29.34
C LEU A 1195 -26.08 34.04 -28.19
#